data_AF-D3RUN2-F1
#
_entry.id   AF-D3RUN2-F1
#
_cell.length_a   1.000
_cell.length_b   1.000
_cell.length_c   1.000
_cell.angle_alpha   90.00
_cell.angle_beta   90.00
_cell.angle_gamma   90.00
#
_symmetry.space_group_name_H-M   'P 1'
#
loop_
_entity.id
_entity.type
_entity.pdbx_description
1 polymer ?
#
loop_
_entity_poly.entity_id
_entity_poly.type
_entity_poly.pdbx_seq_one_letter_code
_entity_poly.pdbx_strand_id
1 'polypeptide(L)'
;MGSPTVSIALPVYNVAPYLRACLDSIVTQDFTDLEIICVNDGSTDESPAILAEYARRDPRIRIVDQTNRGLASTRNTALAHVRGRYLLHVDSDDLLRPGAVSRLVEEIERTGADFIVFQHLMIEDEREFDNWYYDFDSWSLEPKTRLEQKLEILHYHYTWSKFFRMDFLNQYDFRFPDGLQFDDNVYHWQVLLAAQKVVMLPEKLYKYRMRAGSIMWHRGRHHLDIFRIFREGIALFREQGVYEAVFQDFMQYKMSLQYFWTRDIEPRFRYLAYRGILDGLSADEERFVRDYPHLLDPEAIRFYERVFASPLYRQGAHRALALQLTARRYLSSGRVRLRDKARALRARVGGLPWVQPIKHRVLGRRVIEVQDPRCADLLTNYQGVATYWVNFWRDYLREHHADMPERLATLQRGLSENDRALVETFVRIYDKYLPECQDYSRFLLHRDLLWRPAERFRQNTRPAPRIAARYQAFLDEYPWLSAEVFEALYGLNAFPRDIQARIRAGGDVIDGGAFIGDSAVQLADACPNARVLALEPDPVNFKRLSENVGRFGLQGRIIPEPQGLHDHRGHFEMHHHGADDFPDQGTSLLADFRDEAAHGGESRVRCEFDTIDALVARHDLRPALIKLDIEGLEKEALLGAVETLRRYRPALIVSVYHHPKDFLEIKPWLESLELGYYFSFKRLDLQSPVADMVMLCYPRLDTLGVGESAS
;
A
#
# COMPACT_ATOMS: atom_id res chain seq x y z
N MET A 1 47.30 -1.98 22.71
CA MET A 1 46.36 -1.14 21.94
C MET A 1 45.49 -0.44 22.96
N GLY A 2 45.29 0.88 22.83
CA GLY A 2 44.38 1.62 23.72
C GLY A 2 42.94 1.12 23.57
N SER A 3 42.08 1.42 24.52
CA SER A 3 40.63 1.14 24.40
C SER A 3 40.05 1.96 23.24
N PRO A 4 39.22 1.37 22.36
CA PRO A 4 38.61 2.10 21.24
C PRO A 4 37.70 3.22 21.75
N THR A 5 37.46 4.25 20.95
CA THR A 5 36.48 5.28 21.31
C THR A 5 35.05 4.78 21.12
N VAL A 6 34.75 4.08 20.02
CA VAL A 6 33.40 3.59 19.72
C VAL A 6 33.37 2.07 19.59
N SER A 7 32.37 1.43 20.19
CA SER A 7 32.01 0.04 19.90
C SER A 7 30.73 -0.01 19.07
N ILE A 8 30.79 -0.71 17.94
CA ILE A 8 29.62 -1.01 17.11
C ILE A 8 29.18 -2.44 17.40
N ALA A 9 27.98 -2.61 17.95
CA ALA A 9 27.41 -3.91 18.29
C ALA A 9 26.46 -4.39 17.20
N LEU A 10 26.81 -5.52 16.56
CA LEU A 10 26.13 -6.08 15.39
C LEU A 10 25.63 -7.51 15.68
N PRO A 11 24.34 -7.72 16.01
CA PRO A 11 23.74 -9.05 16.09
C PRO A 11 23.56 -9.64 14.69
N VAL A 12 23.95 -10.91 14.49
CA VAL A 12 23.92 -11.59 13.18
C VAL A 12 23.21 -12.94 13.30
N TYR A 13 22.14 -13.12 12.53
CA TYR A 13 21.45 -14.40 12.41
C TYR A 13 20.79 -14.56 11.03
N ASN A 14 21.32 -15.45 10.20
CA ASN A 14 20.76 -15.81 8.89
C ASN A 14 20.45 -14.61 7.97
N VAL A 15 21.45 -13.75 7.76
CA VAL A 15 21.34 -12.48 7.01
C VAL A 15 22.40 -12.36 5.91
N ALA A 16 22.93 -13.48 5.42
CA ALA A 16 24.00 -13.49 4.41
C ALA A 16 23.74 -12.56 3.19
N PRO A 17 22.50 -12.45 2.64
CA PRO A 17 22.24 -11.57 1.50
C PRO A 17 22.51 -10.08 1.75
N TYR A 18 22.48 -9.63 3.01
CA TYR A 18 22.55 -8.21 3.38
C TYR A 18 23.84 -7.86 4.14
N LEU A 19 24.44 -8.86 4.79
CA LEU A 19 25.53 -8.67 5.75
C LEU A 19 26.77 -7.98 5.14
N ARG A 20 27.12 -8.26 3.88
CA ARG A 20 28.27 -7.62 3.23
C ARG A 20 28.08 -6.11 3.11
N ALA A 21 26.93 -5.68 2.61
CA ALA A 21 26.62 -4.26 2.47
C ALA A 21 26.58 -3.55 3.82
N CYS A 22 26.04 -4.22 4.86
CA CYS A 22 26.07 -3.72 6.23
C CYS A 22 27.51 -3.50 6.73
N LEU A 23 28.34 -4.54 6.65
CA LEU A 23 29.74 -4.48 7.08
C LEU A 23 30.54 -3.45 6.29
N ASP A 24 30.35 -3.38 4.97
CA ASP A 24 30.98 -2.36 4.11
C ASP A 24 30.64 -0.95 4.60
N SER A 25 29.37 -0.68 4.90
CA SER A 25 28.93 0.63 5.41
C SER A 25 29.56 1.03 6.75
N ILE A 26 29.98 0.04 7.55
CA ILE A 26 30.62 0.24 8.85
C ILE A 26 32.13 0.41 8.69
N VAL A 27 32.81 -0.47 7.94
CA VAL A 27 34.27 -0.45 7.83
C VAL A 27 34.78 0.76 7.05
N THR A 28 33.95 1.34 6.17
CA THR A 28 34.27 2.55 5.41
C THR A 28 33.89 3.85 6.10
N GLN A 29 33.50 3.84 7.39
CA GLN A 29 33.29 5.07 8.15
C GLN A 29 34.58 5.88 8.24
N ASP A 30 34.44 7.20 8.24
CA ASP A 30 35.54 8.18 8.34
C ASP A 30 36.17 8.21 9.74
N PHE A 31 35.40 7.86 10.77
CA PHE A 31 35.89 7.67 12.13
C PHE A 31 36.57 6.30 12.29
N THR A 32 37.87 6.27 12.58
CA THR A 32 38.67 5.03 12.53
C THR A 32 38.89 4.35 13.88
N ASP A 33 38.79 5.09 15.00
CA ASP A 33 39.01 4.60 16.36
C ASP A 33 37.77 3.86 16.92
N LEU A 34 37.43 2.75 16.27
CA LEU A 34 36.29 1.91 16.59
C LEU A 34 36.62 0.42 16.67
N GLU A 35 35.81 -0.34 17.40
CA GLU A 35 35.70 -1.80 17.31
C GLU A 35 34.32 -2.22 16.79
N ILE A 36 34.24 -3.35 16.12
CA ILE A 36 33.00 -3.90 15.54
C ILE A 36 32.79 -5.28 16.15
N ILE A 37 31.80 -5.41 17.02
CA ILE A 37 31.47 -6.64 17.75
C ILE A 37 30.34 -7.33 17.00
N CYS A 38 30.67 -8.35 16.22
CA CYS A 38 29.71 -9.17 15.50
C CYS A 38 29.35 -10.39 16.37
N VAL A 39 28.12 -10.43 16.89
CA VAL A 39 27.64 -11.59 17.65
C VAL A 39 26.83 -12.50 16.70
N ASN A 40 27.41 -13.64 16.34
CA ASN A 40 26.74 -14.64 15.52
C ASN A 40 25.86 -15.54 16.39
N ASP A 41 24.55 -15.42 16.26
CA ASP A 41 23.55 -16.14 17.06
C ASP A 41 23.23 -17.53 16.47
N GLY A 42 24.28 -18.27 16.09
CA GLY A 42 24.15 -19.62 15.55
C GLY A 42 23.57 -19.66 14.14
N SER A 43 24.00 -18.76 13.25
CA SER A 43 23.58 -18.75 11.84
C SER A 43 23.90 -20.07 11.13
N THR A 44 23.01 -20.49 10.24
CA THR A 44 23.11 -21.71 9.43
C THR A 44 23.27 -21.44 7.93
N ASP A 45 23.27 -20.17 7.52
CA ASP A 45 23.57 -19.72 6.16
C ASP A 45 25.05 -19.33 6.00
N GLU A 46 25.38 -18.53 4.97
CA GLU A 46 26.75 -18.08 4.70
C GLU A 46 27.23 -16.94 5.64
N SER A 47 26.41 -16.47 6.59
CA SER A 47 26.78 -15.37 7.48
C SER A 47 28.09 -15.60 8.24
N PRO A 48 28.37 -16.80 8.82
CA PRO A 48 29.63 -17.04 9.52
C PRO A 48 30.86 -16.95 8.59
N ALA A 49 30.72 -17.38 7.33
CA ALA A 49 31.80 -17.31 6.34
C ALA A 49 32.09 -15.85 5.95
N ILE A 50 31.05 -15.04 5.79
CA ILE A 50 31.16 -13.59 5.53
C ILE A 50 31.86 -12.90 6.71
N LEU A 51 31.44 -13.17 7.95
CA LEU A 51 32.08 -12.61 9.15
C LEU A 51 33.57 -12.94 9.20
N ALA A 52 33.93 -14.21 8.97
CA ALA A 52 35.32 -14.66 8.97
C ALA A 52 36.15 -13.99 7.86
N GLU A 53 35.55 -13.72 6.69
CA GLU A 53 36.21 -12.96 5.62
C GLU A 53 36.53 -11.53 6.05
N TYR A 54 35.56 -10.81 6.61
CA TYR A 54 35.74 -9.43 7.03
C TYR A 54 36.71 -9.31 8.21
N ALA A 55 36.67 -10.21 9.19
CA ALA A 55 37.60 -10.22 10.31
C ALA A 55 39.06 -10.48 9.89
N ARG A 56 39.30 -11.18 8.77
CA ARG A 56 40.66 -11.30 8.19
C ARG A 56 41.14 -10.00 7.53
N ARG A 57 40.22 -9.19 7.02
CA ARG A 57 40.50 -7.95 6.27
C ARG A 57 40.61 -6.72 7.18
N ASP A 58 39.85 -6.71 8.28
CA ASP A 58 39.77 -5.59 9.20
C ASP A 58 39.97 -6.05 10.66
N PRO A 59 41.09 -5.70 11.30
CA PRO A 59 41.39 -6.14 12.67
C PRO A 59 40.48 -5.50 13.73
N ARG A 60 39.65 -4.51 13.37
CA ARG A 60 38.65 -3.91 14.26
C ARG A 60 37.47 -4.84 14.51
N ILE A 61 37.27 -5.86 13.67
CA ILE A 61 36.15 -6.80 13.77
C ILE A 61 36.46 -7.92 14.76
N ARG A 62 35.57 -8.11 15.73
CA ARG A 62 35.59 -9.19 16.72
C ARG A 62 34.33 -10.02 16.58
N ILE A 63 34.49 -11.31 16.36
CA ILE A 63 33.38 -12.25 16.26
C ILE A 63 33.16 -12.93 17.61
N VAL A 64 31.91 -13.00 18.05
CA VAL A 64 31.47 -13.76 19.21
C VAL A 64 30.39 -14.74 18.75
N ASP A 65 30.69 -16.02 18.80
CA ASP A 65 29.73 -17.07 18.46
C ASP A 65 28.96 -17.53 19.69
N GLN A 66 27.65 -17.71 19.53
CA GLN A 66 26.80 -18.36 20.52
C GLN A 66 25.78 -19.29 19.85
N THR A 67 25.25 -20.25 20.61
CA THR A 67 24.07 -21.00 20.17
C THR A 67 22.87 -20.06 20.07
N ASN A 68 21.99 -20.28 19.09
CA ASN A 68 20.81 -19.44 18.88
C ASN A 68 19.98 -19.25 20.16
N ARG A 69 19.92 -18.01 20.64
CA ARG A 69 19.16 -17.59 21.84
C ARG A 69 18.24 -16.41 21.58
N GLY A 70 18.18 -15.93 20.33
CA GLY A 70 17.33 -14.83 19.91
C GLY A 70 17.99 -13.46 20.08
N LEU A 71 17.34 -12.46 19.49
CA LEU A 71 17.88 -11.10 19.33
C LEU A 71 18.22 -10.42 20.66
N ALA A 72 17.30 -10.46 21.64
CA ALA A 72 17.52 -9.89 22.97
C ALA A 72 18.79 -10.45 23.64
N SER A 73 18.93 -11.77 23.67
CA SER A 73 20.13 -12.42 24.24
C SER A 73 21.39 -12.05 23.46
N THR A 74 21.29 -11.93 22.13
CA THR A 74 22.42 -11.56 21.27
C THR A 74 22.89 -10.13 21.55
N ARG A 75 21.96 -9.19 21.74
CA ARG A 75 22.25 -7.81 22.15
C ARG A 75 22.86 -7.75 23.54
N ASN A 76 22.32 -8.52 24.49
CA ASN A 76 22.89 -8.64 25.84
C ASN A 76 24.33 -9.21 25.82
N THR A 77 24.62 -10.21 24.97
CA THR A 77 25.99 -10.70 24.75
C THR A 77 26.88 -9.61 24.18
N ALA A 78 26.41 -8.87 23.18
CA ALA A 78 27.18 -7.78 22.59
C ALA A 78 27.56 -6.73 23.64
N LEU A 79 26.61 -6.31 24.49
CA LEU A 79 26.83 -5.37 25.60
C LEU A 79 27.95 -5.82 26.54
N ALA A 80 28.00 -7.12 26.87
CA ALA A 80 29.04 -7.67 27.75
C ALA A 80 30.46 -7.64 27.14
N HIS A 81 30.57 -7.42 25.83
CA HIS A 81 31.84 -7.39 25.11
C HIS A 81 32.30 -5.98 24.71
N VAL A 82 31.51 -4.94 24.98
CA VAL A 82 31.83 -3.54 24.68
C VAL A 82 33.05 -3.06 25.48
N ARG A 83 34.00 -2.42 24.79
CA ARG A 83 35.20 -1.81 25.38
C ARG A 83 35.32 -0.31 25.09
N GLY A 84 34.48 0.20 24.19
CA GLY A 84 34.46 1.57 23.75
C GLY A 84 33.98 2.53 24.83
N ARG A 85 34.31 3.81 24.68
CA ARG A 85 33.69 4.90 25.47
C ARG A 85 32.23 5.12 25.08
N TYR A 86 31.90 4.84 23.82
CA TYR A 86 30.57 4.96 23.25
C TYR A 86 30.11 3.66 22.60
N LEU A 87 28.79 3.50 22.49
CA LEU A 87 28.15 2.33 21.89
C LEU A 87 27.13 2.74 20.84
N LEU A 88 27.22 2.11 19.67
CA LEU A 88 26.21 2.15 18.60
C LEU A 88 25.73 0.74 18.31
N HIS A 89 24.41 0.53 18.32
CA HIS A 89 23.83 -0.71 17.80
C HIS A 89 23.55 -0.57 16.31
N VAL A 90 23.77 -1.63 15.54
CA VAL A 90 23.44 -1.70 14.11
C VAL A 90 22.81 -3.05 13.84
N ASP A 91 21.67 -3.09 13.15
CA ASP A 91 21.08 -4.35 12.70
C ASP A 91 21.76 -4.81 11.39
N SER A 92 22.00 -6.12 11.26
CA SER A 92 22.91 -6.69 10.25
C SER A 92 22.36 -6.74 8.82
N ASP A 93 21.13 -6.29 8.61
CA ASP A 93 20.48 -6.11 7.31
C ASP A 93 20.38 -4.64 6.85
N ASP A 94 20.82 -3.71 7.70
CA ASP A 94 20.74 -2.27 7.48
C ASP A 94 22.10 -1.64 7.13
N LEU A 95 22.13 -0.32 6.89
CA LEU A 95 23.34 0.42 6.53
C LEU A 95 23.53 1.68 7.38
N LEU A 96 24.78 1.96 7.77
CA LEU A 96 25.17 3.29 8.26
C LEU A 96 25.40 4.25 7.09
N ARG A 97 25.03 5.52 7.28
CA ARG A 97 25.39 6.56 6.29
C ARG A 97 26.86 6.98 6.46
N PRO A 98 27.52 7.44 5.38
CA PRO A 98 28.86 8.02 5.49
C PRO A 98 28.87 9.20 6.48
N GLY A 99 29.90 9.27 7.33
CA GLY A 99 30.05 10.33 8.34
C GLY A 99 29.14 10.18 9.55
N ALA A 100 28.40 9.08 9.69
CA ALA A 100 27.48 8.88 10.81
C ALA A 100 28.24 8.81 12.15
N VAL A 101 29.33 8.03 12.21
CA VAL A 101 30.05 7.81 13.47
C VAL A 101 30.79 9.07 13.91
N SER A 102 31.47 9.78 13.00
CA SER A 102 32.17 11.03 13.32
C SER A 102 31.20 12.09 13.83
N ARG A 103 30.03 12.22 13.18
CA ARG A 103 28.97 13.13 13.59
C ARG A 103 28.43 12.84 14.99
N LEU A 104 28.18 11.57 15.30
CA LEU A 104 27.68 11.15 16.61
C LEU A 104 28.69 11.39 17.73
N VAL A 105 29.98 11.13 17.47
CA VAL A 105 31.07 11.41 18.43
C VAL A 105 31.20 12.91 18.69
N GLU A 106 31.21 13.73 17.64
CA GLU A 106 31.25 15.20 17.76
C GLU A 106 30.12 15.70 18.67
N GLU A 107 28.88 15.28 18.40
CA GLU A 107 27.73 15.80 19.12
C GLU A 107 27.65 15.30 20.58
N ILE A 108 28.02 14.04 20.84
CA ILE A 108 27.94 13.51 22.22
C ILE A 108 29.02 14.14 23.10
N GLU A 109 30.21 14.42 22.56
CA GLU A 109 31.29 15.11 23.25
C GLU A 109 30.94 16.59 23.47
N ARG A 110 30.37 17.27 22.47
CA ARG A 110 29.95 18.68 22.55
C ARG A 110 28.87 18.90 23.60
N THR A 111 27.87 18.03 23.64
CA THR A 111 26.69 18.19 24.51
C THR A 111 26.84 17.53 25.87
N GLY A 112 27.72 16.54 25.98
CA GLY A 112 27.86 15.68 27.15
C GLY A 112 26.58 14.90 27.46
N ALA A 113 25.85 14.47 26.42
CA ALA A 113 24.63 13.68 26.54
C ALA A 113 24.92 12.26 27.04
N ASP A 114 23.95 11.66 27.74
CA ASP A 114 23.96 10.26 28.12
C ASP A 114 23.74 9.37 26.90
N PHE A 115 22.83 9.79 26.03
CA PHE A 115 22.71 9.23 24.68
C PHE A 115 22.13 10.25 23.68
N ILE A 116 22.42 9.99 22.41
CA ILE A 116 21.82 10.67 21.26
C ILE A 116 20.84 9.72 20.60
N VAL A 117 19.69 10.23 20.17
CA VAL A 117 18.79 9.54 19.23
C VAL A 117 18.82 10.27 17.90
N PHE A 118 18.80 9.54 16.79
CA PHE A 118 18.89 10.12 15.44
C PHE A 118 17.87 9.53 14.47
N GLN A 119 17.66 10.21 13.35
CA GLN A 119 16.70 9.80 12.33
C GLN A 119 17.28 8.75 11.37
N HIS A 120 16.40 8.15 10.58
CA HIS A 120 16.77 7.20 9.54
C HIS A 120 16.00 7.46 8.24
N LEU A 121 16.55 6.91 7.16
CA LEU A 121 15.86 6.70 5.90
C LEU A 121 15.40 5.26 5.82
N MET A 122 14.29 5.03 5.12
CA MET A 122 13.86 3.71 4.71
C MET A 122 14.45 3.42 3.32
N ILE A 123 14.88 2.18 3.10
CA ILE A 123 15.35 1.71 1.78
C ILE A 123 14.57 0.48 1.32
N GLU A 124 14.15 0.50 0.06
CA GLU A 124 13.53 -0.62 -0.66
C GLU A 124 14.33 -0.77 -1.97
N ASP A 125 15.06 -1.87 -2.12
CA ASP A 125 16.08 -2.05 -3.15
C ASP A 125 17.14 -0.92 -3.13
N GLU A 126 17.21 -0.09 -4.19
CA GLU A 126 18.06 1.11 -4.26
C GLU A 126 17.32 2.41 -3.96
N ARG A 127 16.01 2.35 -3.68
CA ARG A 127 15.20 3.55 -3.45
C ARG A 127 15.23 3.95 -2.00
N GLU A 128 15.54 5.22 -1.73
CA GLU A 128 15.45 5.84 -0.41
C GLU A 128 14.16 6.65 -0.27
N PHE A 129 13.56 6.63 0.92
CA PHE A 129 12.43 7.48 1.28
C PHE A 129 12.37 7.72 2.79
N ASP A 130 11.63 8.75 3.17
CA ASP A 130 11.51 9.16 4.56
C ASP A 130 10.59 8.23 5.35
N ASN A 131 10.88 8.08 6.65
CA ASN A 131 9.94 7.47 7.57
C ASN A 131 8.73 8.39 7.74
N TRP A 132 7.55 7.79 7.69
CA TRP A 132 6.25 8.45 7.68
C TRP A 132 5.43 8.19 8.94
N TYR A 133 6.02 7.51 9.93
CA TYR A 133 5.37 7.18 11.19
C TYR A 133 5.64 8.20 12.30
N TYR A 134 6.71 8.99 12.19
CA TYR A 134 7.13 9.95 13.21
C TYR A 134 7.30 11.34 12.58
N ASP A 135 6.76 12.35 13.25
CA ASP A 135 7.08 13.75 12.98
C ASP A 135 8.39 14.08 13.72
N PHE A 136 9.38 14.55 12.97
CA PHE A 136 10.70 14.87 13.51
C PHE A 136 11.03 16.36 13.43
N ASP A 137 10.06 17.21 13.07
CA ASP A 137 10.28 18.64 12.84
C ASP A 137 10.66 19.40 14.12
N SER A 138 10.41 18.81 15.30
CA SER A 138 10.78 19.34 16.63
C SER A 138 12.17 18.93 17.12
N TRP A 139 12.89 18.05 16.40
CA TRP A 139 14.17 17.52 16.86
C TRP A 139 15.27 18.55 16.73
N SER A 140 16.04 18.72 17.81
CA SER A 140 17.09 19.72 17.87
C SER A 140 18.26 19.27 18.73
N LEU A 141 19.39 19.92 18.48
CA LEU A 141 20.64 19.76 19.21
C LEU A 141 20.58 20.24 20.67
N GLU A 142 19.45 20.81 21.10
CA GLU A 142 19.24 21.26 22.47
C GLU A 142 19.07 20.07 23.42
N PRO A 143 19.93 19.93 24.44
CA PRO A 143 19.83 18.83 25.39
C PRO A 143 18.51 18.84 26.16
N LYS A 144 17.80 17.72 26.11
CA LYS A 144 16.56 17.47 26.84
C LYS A 144 16.92 16.88 28.21
N THR A 145 16.55 17.58 29.27
CA THR A 145 16.89 17.18 30.65
C THR A 145 15.67 16.86 31.51
N ARG A 146 14.50 17.38 31.12
CA ARG A 146 13.23 17.13 31.81
C ARG A 146 12.50 15.94 31.19
N LEU A 147 11.68 15.26 32.00
CA LEU A 147 10.94 14.07 31.55
C LEU A 147 10.00 14.41 30.39
N GLU A 148 9.27 15.52 30.48
CA GLU A 148 8.27 15.94 29.50
C GLU A 148 8.89 16.15 28.11
N GLN A 149 10.11 16.68 28.08
CA GLN A 149 10.89 16.86 26.83
C GLN A 149 11.35 15.52 26.24
N LYS A 150 11.57 14.51 27.10
CA LYS A 150 12.02 13.17 26.70
C LYS A 150 10.85 12.29 26.22
N LEU A 151 9.59 12.61 26.56
CA LEU A 151 8.41 11.81 26.16
C LEU A 151 8.16 11.81 24.65
N GLU A 152 8.67 12.80 23.92
CA GLU A 152 8.61 12.86 22.46
C GLU A 152 9.15 11.58 21.79
N ILE A 153 10.13 10.94 22.41
CA ILE A 153 10.73 9.69 21.91
C ILE A 153 10.28 8.45 22.69
N LEU A 154 9.25 8.55 23.56
CA LEU A 154 8.77 7.43 24.38
C LEU A 154 8.43 6.17 23.54
N HIS A 155 7.93 6.39 22.33
CA HIS A 155 7.51 5.36 21.38
C HIS A 155 8.56 5.08 20.27
N TYR A 156 9.68 5.82 20.23
CA TYR A 156 10.78 5.63 19.28
C TYR A 156 11.85 4.70 19.86
N HIS A 157 11.48 3.44 20.02
CA HIS A 157 12.18 2.43 20.80
C HIS A 157 13.38 1.78 20.08
N TYR A 158 13.52 1.98 18.76
CA TYR A 158 14.58 1.37 17.95
C TYR A 158 15.97 1.56 18.57
N THR A 159 16.64 0.45 18.88
CA THR A 159 17.94 0.52 19.57
C THR A 159 19.05 1.00 18.64
N TRP A 160 18.98 0.63 17.36
CA TRP A 160 19.96 1.03 16.35
C TRP A 160 19.96 2.52 16.02
N SER A 161 18.94 3.27 16.45
CA SER A 161 18.85 4.72 16.25
C SER A 161 19.46 5.52 17.41
N LYS A 162 20.25 4.87 18.28
CA LYS A 162 20.76 5.45 19.51
C LYS A 162 22.27 5.27 19.67
N PHE A 163 22.92 6.33 20.13
CA PHE A 163 24.34 6.37 20.42
C PHE A 163 24.57 6.68 21.90
N PHE A 164 25.14 5.73 22.64
CA PHE A 164 25.18 5.75 24.10
C PHE A 164 26.58 6.06 24.64
N ARG A 165 26.64 6.75 25.77
CA ARG A 165 27.85 6.85 26.60
C ARG A 165 27.94 5.65 27.53
N MET A 166 29.07 4.93 27.50
CA MET A 166 29.24 3.71 28.30
C MET A 166 29.32 3.98 29.80
N ASP A 167 29.89 5.10 30.23
CA ASP A 167 29.88 5.49 31.66
C ASP A 167 28.46 5.70 32.20
N PHE A 168 27.50 6.09 31.36
CA PHE A 168 26.08 6.15 31.72
C PHE A 168 25.48 4.75 31.78
N LEU A 169 25.67 3.93 30.74
CA LEU A 169 25.12 2.58 30.71
C LEU A 169 25.64 1.71 31.87
N ASN A 170 26.90 1.84 32.25
CA ASN A 170 27.53 1.07 33.32
C ASN A 170 27.05 1.45 34.73
N GLN A 171 26.31 2.54 34.91
CA GLN A 171 25.72 2.90 36.21
C GLN A 171 24.52 2.03 36.57
N TYR A 172 23.94 1.34 35.59
CA TYR A 172 22.70 0.58 35.72
C TYR A 172 22.85 -0.80 35.06
N ASP A 173 22.03 -1.77 35.45
CA ASP A 173 21.98 -3.08 34.79
C ASP A 173 20.88 -3.09 33.72
N PHE A 174 21.06 -2.30 32.65
CA PHE A 174 20.11 -2.26 31.53
C PHE A 174 20.15 -3.57 30.75
N ARG A 175 18.98 -4.17 30.50
CA ARG A 175 18.87 -5.49 29.85
C ARG A 175 17.73 -5.55 28.85
N PHE A 176 17.99 -6.19 27.73
CA PHE A 176 16.92 -6.64 26.84
C PHE A 176 16.24 -7.87 27.47
N PRO A 177 14.90 -7.90 27.61
CA PRO A 177 14.21 -9.06 28.18
C PRO A 177 14.31 -10.28 27.26
N ASP A 178 14.99 -11.33 27.74
CA ASP A 178 15.20 -12.58 27.00
C ASP A 178 13.86 -13.25 26.62
N GLY A 179 13.80 -13.79 25.39
CA GLY A 179 12.71 -14.62 24.91
C GLY A 179 11.42 -13.87 24.54
N LEU A 180 11.45 -12.54 24.46
CA LEU A 180 10.33 -11.72 23.99
C LEU A 180 10.68 -11.01 22.69
N GLN A 181 9.70 -10.88 21.80
CA GLN A 181 9.77 -9.87 20.75
C GLN A 181 9.39 -8.48 21.26
N PHE A 182 9.91 -7.45 20.57
CA PHE A 182 9.80 -6.04 20.97
C PHE A 182 10.51 -5.74 22.29
N ASP A 183 11.59 -6.49 22.56
CA ASP A 183 12.46 -6.36 23.74
C ASP A 183 13.08 -4.95 23.87
N ASP A 184 13.32 -4.32 22.73
CA ASP A 184 13.82 -2.97 22.59
C ASP A 184 12.92 -1.90 23.24
N ASN A 185 11.61 -2.13 23.37
CA ASN A 185 10.70 -1.22 24.07
C ASN A 185 11.05 -1.12 25.56
N VAL A 186 11.27 -2.27 26.22
CA VAL A 186 11.61 -2.30 27.65
C VAL A 186 12.98 -1.68 27.88
N TYR A 187 13.98 -2.08 27.08
CA TYR A 187 15.32 -1.51 27.14
C TYR A 187 15.28 0.01 26.94
N HIS A 188 14.53 0.48 25.93
CA HIS A 188 14.34 1.89 25.64
C HIS A 188 13.75 2.67 26.81
N TRP A 189 12.67 2.18 27.43
CA TRP A 189 12.09 2.86 28.59
C TRP A 189 13.04 2.90 29.79
N GLN A 190 13.79 1.83 30.03
CA GLN A 190 14.80 1.83 31.10
C GLN A 190 15.84 2.92 30.89
N VAL A 191 16.45 3.01 29.69
CA VAL A 191 17.49 4.01 29.41
C VAL A 191 16.93 5.42 29.34
N LEU A 192 15.72 5.61 28.78
CA LEU A 192 15.09 6.92 28.63
C LEU A 192 14.78 7.57 29.98
N LEU A 193 14.27 6.78 30.93
CA LEU A 193 13.91 7.27 32.26
C LEU A 193 15.14 7.55 33.12
N ALA A 194 16.19 6.73 33.00
CA ALA A 194 17.43 6.90 33.75
C ALA A 194 18.32 8.03 33.22
N ALA A 195 18.28 8.31 31.92
CA ALA A 195 19.10 9.35 31.30
C ALA A 195 18.77 10.75 31.83
N GLN A 196 19.79 11.48 32.25
CA GLN A 196 19.66 12.87 32.70
C GLN A 196 19.69 13.84 31.53
N LYS A 197 20.44 13.52 30.47
CA LYS A 197 20.59 14.38 29.29
C LYS A 197 20.50 13.58 27.99
N VAL A 198 19.49 13.90 27.17
CA VAL A 198 19.26 13.26 25.87
C VAL A 198 19.31 14.32 24.77
N VAL A 199 19.88 13.99 23.62
CA VAL A 199 19.86 14.86 22.43
C VAL A 199 19.14 14.16 21.29
N MET A 200 18.27 14.90 20.60
CA MET A 200 17.45 14.40 19.49
C MET A 200 17.98 15.00 18.18
N LEU A 201 18.76 14.22 17.44
CA LEU A 201 19.49 14.67 16.27
C LEU A 201 18.61 14.55 15.02
N PRO A 202 18.29 15.67 14.32
CA PRO A 202 17.42 15.63 13.15
C PRO A 202 18.10 15.01 11.91
N GLU A 203 19.41 14.78 11.96
CA GLU A 203 20.12 14.15 10.85
C GLU A 203 19.73 12.68 10.72
N LYS A 204 19.45 12.29 9.47
CA LYS A 204 19.25 10.89 9.10
C LYS A 204 20.62 10.25 9.02
N LEU A 205 21.01 9.38 9.95
CA LEU A 205 22.36 8.78 9.98
C LEU A 205 22.37 7.29 9.63
N TYR A 206 21.20 6.73 9.35
CA TYR A 206 21.00 5.29 9.19
C TYR A 206 20.00 5.00 8.06
N LYS A 207 20.15 3.86 7.40
CA LYS A 207 19.26 3.38 6.35
C LYS A 207 18.66 2.03 6.77
N TYR A 208 17.38 2.05 7.11
CA TYR A 208 16.59 0.88 7.50
C TYR A 208 16.08 0.15 6.26
N ARG A 209 16.42 -1.13 6.11
CA ARG A 209 16.08 -1.93 4.94
C ARG A 209 14.72 -2.61 5.08
N MET A 210 13.84 -2.32 4.13
CA MET A 210 12.61 -3.07 3.92
C MET A 210 12.89 -4.32 3.08
N ARG A 211 12.63 -5.49 3.65
CA ARG A 211 12.83 -6.78 2.97
C ARG A 211 11.79 -7.83 3.33
N ALA A 212 11.59 -8.77 2.41
CA ALA A 212 10.82 -9.98 2.68
C ALA A 212 11.51 -10.84 3.76
N GLY A 213 10.71 -11.45 4.64
CA GLY A 213 11.22 -12.29 5.73
C GLY A 213 11.60 -11.54 7.01
N SER A 214 11.47 -10.21 7.06
CA SER A 214 11.72 -9.45 8.31
C SER A 214 10.67 -9.80 9.38
N ILE A 215 11.14 -9.93 10.63
CA ILE A 215 10.35 -10.29 11.81
C ILE A 215 9.13 -9.36 11.96
N MET A 216 9.29 -8.10 11.55
CA MET A 216 8.26 -7.08 11.66
C MET A 216 7.10 -7.23 10.68
N TRP A 217 7.31 -7.92 9.56
CA TRP A 217 6.34 -8.04 8.48
C TRP A 217 5.45 -9.28 8.61
N HIS A 218 5.93 -10.32 9.29
CA HIS A 218 5.14 -11.53 9.54
C HIS A 218 4.20 -11.32 10.73
N ARG A 219 2.89 -11.20 10.49
CA ARG A 219 1.86 -11.00 11.55
C ARG A 219 1.48 -12.29 12.30
N GLY A 220 2.49 -13.00 12.76
CA GLY A 220 2.41 -14.31 13.42
C GLY A 220 2.23 -14.25 14.95
N ARG A 221 2.44 -15.39 15.62
CA ARG A 221 2.24 -15.56 17.06
C ARG A 221 3.11 -14.61 17.91
N HIS A 222 4.31 -14.30 17.47
CA HIS A 222 5.26 -13.46 18.20
C HIS A 222 4.74 -12.03 18.44
N HIS A 223 3.81 -11.55 17.62
CA HIS A 223 3.15 -10.26 17.86
C HIS A 223 2.33 -10.22 19.16
N LEU A 224 2.00 -11.39 19.74
CA LEU A 224 1.30 -11.48 21.03
C LEU A 224 2.21 -11.11 22.21
N ASP A 225 3.53 -11.12 22.04
CA ASP A 225 4.47 -10.79 23.12
C ASP A 225 4.33 -9.32 23.56
N ILE A 226 3.77 -8.47 22.69
CA ILE A 226 3.51 -7.06 22.99
C ILE A 226 2.64 -6.83 24.23
N PHE A 227 1.71 -7.76 24.52
CA PHE A 227 0.88 -7.68 25.73
C PHE A 227 1.73 -7.85 26.99
N ARG A 228 2.80 -8.65 26.93
CA ARG A 228 3.76 -8.76 28.02
C ARG A 228 4.64 -7.53 28.09
N ILE A 229 5.18 -7.05 26.96
CA ILE A 229 6.00 -5.84 26.90
C ILE A 229 5.30 -4.64 27.53
N PHE A 230 4.01 -4.41 27.23
CA PHE A 230 3.27 -3.32 27.88
C PHE A 230 3.07 -3.52 29.38
N ARG A 231 2.96 -4.75 29.88
CA ARG A 231 2.90 -5.00 31.32
C ARG A 231 4.24 -4.70 32.00
N GLU A 232 5.36 -5.09 31.38
CA GLU A 232 6.71 -4.74 31.86
C GLU A 232 6.88 -3.21 31.89
N GLY A 233 6.41 -2.50 30.85
CA GLY A 233 6.41 -1.04 30.81
C GLY A 233 5.61 -0.40 31.96
N ILE A 234 4.36 -0.84 32.17
CA ILE A 234 3.53 -0.34 33.29
C ILE A 234 4.21 -0.58 34.63
N ALA A 235 4.79 -1.77 34.84
CA ALA A 235 5.50 -2.10 36.08
C ALA A 235 6.71 -1.17 36.29
N LEU A 236 7.53 -0.98 35.25
CA LEU A 236 8.68 -0.08 35.27
C LEU A 236 8.27 1.36 35.59
N PHE A 237 7.26 1.91 34.91
CA PHE A 237 6.82 3.29 35.14
C PHE A 237 6.26 3.50 36.54
N ARG A 238 5.59 2.49 37.12
CA ARG A 238 5.07 2.55 38.48
C ARG A 238 6.18 2.44 39.51
N GLU A 239 7.14 1.55 39.31
CA GLU A 239 8.33 1.41 40.17
C GLU A 239 9.14 2.71 40.23
N GLN A 240 9.29 3.38 39.09
CA GLN A 240 9.98 4.67 39.00
C GLN A 240 9.11 5.87 39.44
N GLY A 241 7.83 5.65 39.79
CA GLY A 241 6.92 6.71 40.23
C GLY A 241 6.52 7.73 39.15
N VAL A 242 6.70 7.39 37.86
CA VAL A 242 6.45 8.28 36.71
C VAL A 242 5.20 7.92 35.90
N TYR A 243 4.46 6.88 36.31
CA TYR A 243 3.32 6.34 35.55
C TYR A 243 2.29 7.40 35.14
N GLU A 244 1.89 8.29 36.06
CA GLU A 244 0.93 9.36 35.72
C GLU A 244 1.50 10.38 34.73
N ALA A 245 2.81 10.67 34.79
CA ALA A 245 3.45 11.61 33.88
C ALA A 245 3.54 11.07 32.45
N VAL A 246 3.72 9.75 32.29
CA VAL A 246 3.80 9.09 30.96
C VAL A 246 2.45 8.55 30.49
N PHE A 247 1.40 8.66 31.32
CA PHE A 247 0.13 7.97 31.13
C PHE A 247 -0.48 8.19 29.76
N GLN A 248 -0.53 9.46 29.33
CA GLN A 248 -1.16 9.86 28.08
C GLN A 248 -0.42 9.26 26.87
N ASP A 249 0.88 9.54 26.74
CA ASP A 249 1.70 9.07 25.61
C ASP A 249 1.81 7.55 25.57
N PHE A 250 1.97 6.92 26.73
CA PHE A 250 2.07 5.47 26.83
C PHE A 250 0.74 4.79 26.47
N MET A 251 -0.40 5.28 26.96
CA MET A 251 -1.71 4.69 26.63
C MET A 251 -2.06 4.89 25.16
N GLN A 252 -1.75 6.05 24.59
CA GLN A 252 -1.90 6.28 23.14
C GLN A 252 -1.11 5.23 22.36
N TYR A 253 0.18 5.05 22.67
CA TYR A 253 1.03 4.07 22.02
C TYR A 253 0.52 2.64 22.19
N LYS A 254 0.23 2.25 23.44
CA LYS A 254 -0.27 0.92 23.80
C LYS A 254 -1.55 0.56 23.05
N MET A 255 -2.58 1.40 23.16
CA MET A 255 -3.90 1.10 22.61
C MET A 255 -3.90 1.15 21.08
N SER A 256 -3.19 2.10 20.48
CA SER A 256 -3.05 2.17 19.01
C SER A 256 -2.36 0.93 18.45
N LEU A 257 -1.23 0.54 19.04
CA LEU A 257 -0.44 -0.60 18.56
C LEU A 257 -1.16 -1.95 18.77
N GLN A 258 -1.79 -2.13 19.94
CA GLN A 258 -2.58 -3.33 20.23
C GLN A 258 -3.74 -3.51 19.25
N TYR A 259 -4.48 -2.44 18.97
CA TYR A 259 -5.57 -2.46 18.01
C TYR A 259 -5.06 -2.77 16.60
N PHE A 260 -4.06 -2.02 16.14
CA PHE A 260 -3.47 -2.15 14.81
C PHE A 260 -2.95 -3.58 14.55
N TRP A 261 -2.16 -4.15 15.46
CA TRP A 261 -1.65 -5.52 15.30
C TRP A 261 -2.74 -6.58 15.41
N THR A 262 -3.73 -6.41 16.29
CA THR A 262 -4.83 -7.36 16.41
C THR A 262 -5.74 -7.37 15.18
N ARG A 263 -5.89 -6.22 14.51
CA ARG A 263 -6.62 -6.10 13.25
C ARG A 263 -6.00 -6.98 12.16
N ASP A 264 -4.68 -6.98 12.09
CA ASP A 264 -3.90 -7.54 10.97
C ASP A 264 -3.21 -8.88 11.30
N ILE A 265 -3.35 -9.40 12.53
CA ILE A 265 -2.82 -10.70 12.94
C ILE A 265 -3.45 -11.86 12.16
N GLU A 266 -2.66 -12.91 11.91
CA GLU A 266 -3.13 -14.13 11.24
C GLU A 266 -4.42 -14.68 11.88
N PRO A 267 -5.41 -15.12 11.07
CA PRO A 267 -6.72 -15.53 11.58
C PRO A 267 -6.68 -16.59 12.68
N ARG A 268 -5.69 -17.49 12.66
CA ARG A 268 -5.49 -18.54 13.69
C ARG A 268 -5.07 -18.00 15.06
N PHE A 269 -4.48 -16.79 15.12
CA PHE A 269 -4.06 -16.16 16.38
C PHE A 269 -5.02 -15.07 16.86
N ARG A 270 -6.02 -14.70 16.06
CA ARG A 270 -6.96 -13.60 16.36
C ARG A 270 -7.70 -13.77 17.69
N TYR A 271 -8.09 -15.00 18.04
CA TYR A 271 -8.68 -15.28 19.36
C TYR A 271 -7.71 -14.94 20.50
N LEU A 272 -6.45 -15.34 20.37
CA LEU A 272 -5.41 -15.07 21.36
C LEU A 272 -5.10 -13.57 21.45
N ALA A 273 -5.13 -12.85 20.32
CA ALA A 273 -4.94 -11.41 20.28
C ALA A 273 -6.07 -10.65 20.98
N TYR A 274 -7.34 -10.96 20.68
CA TYR A 274 -8.46 -10.35 21.40
C TYR A 274 -8.46 -10.71 22.88
N ARG A 275 -8.11 -11.95 23.23
CA ARG A 275 -7.96 -12.35 24.63
C ARG A 275 -6.85 -11.55 25.31
N GLY A 276 -5.70 -11.36 24.65
CA GLY A 276 -4.57 -10.56 25.15
C GLY A 276 -4.94 -9.09 25.38
N ILE A 277 -5.71 -8.48 24.47
CA ILE A 277 -6.26 -7.13 24.70
C ILE A 277 -7.13 -7.15 25.95
N LEU A 278 -8.17 -7.99 26.00
CA LEU A 278 -9.16 -7.99 27.07
C LEU A 278 -8.54 -8.27 28.44
N ASP A 279 -7.60 -9.21 28.52
CA ASP A 279 -6.89 -9.54 29.76
C ASP A 279 -5.97 -8.40 30.23
N GLY A 280 -5.60 -7.47 29.33
CA GLY A 280 -4.78 -6.30 29.60
C GLY A 280 -5.55 -4.98 29.66
N LEU A 281 -6.89 -5.01 29.66
CA LEU A 281 -7.74 -3.83 29.89
C LEU A 281 -8.03 -3.65 31.37
N SER A 282 -8.06 -2.40 31.80
CA SER A 282 -8.30 -1.98 33.18
C SER A 282 -9.06 -0.65 33.21
N ALA A 283 -9.25 -0.09 34.41
CA ALA A 283 -9.84 1.23 34.59
C ALA A 283 -9.01 2.35 33.94
N ASP A 284 -7.70 2.13 33.75
CA ASP A 284 -6.79 3.08 33.12
C ASP A 284 -7.10 3.25 31.62
N GLU A 285 -7.35 2.16 30.90
CA GLU A 285 -7.73 2.23 29.48
C GLU A 285 -9.14 2.82 29.30
N GLU A 286 -10.06 2.55 30.23
CA GLU A 286 -11.37 3.22 30.25
C GLU A 286 -11.24 4.72 30.51
N ARG A 287 -10.37 5.12 31.45
CA ARG A 287 -10.02 6.52 31.72
C ARG A 287 -9.45 7.18 30.47
N PHE A 288 -8.49 6.52 29.81
CA PHE A 288 -7.85 7.07 28.62
C PHE A 288 -8.84 7.28 27.46
N VAL A 289 -9.69 6.29 27.16
CA VAL A 289 -10.70 6.43 26.08
C VAL A 289 -11.74 7.50 26.40
N ARG A 290 -12.08 7.71 27.67
CA ARG A 290 -13.00 8.76 28.09
C ARG A 290 -12.38 10.15 28.00
N ASP A 291 -11.16 10.30 28.50
CA ASP A 291 -10.54 11.63 28.72
C ASP A 291 -9.73 12.09 27.49
N TYR A 292 -9.20 11.15 26.69
CA TYR A 292 -8.34 11.42 25.52
C TYR A 292 -8.74 10.65 24.24
N PRO A 293 -10.03 10.55 23.87
CA PRO A 293 -10.45 9.77 22.71
C PRO A 293 -9.80 10.26 21.41
N HIS A 294 -9.56 11.57 21.28
CA HIS A 294 -8.99 12.22 20.10
C HIS A 294 -7.55 11.78 19.76
N LEU A 295 -6.84 11.12 20.69
CA LEU A 295 -5.48 10.64 20.46
C LEU A 295 -5.43 9.25 19.78
N LEU A 296 -6.57 8.58 19.67
CA LEU A 296 -6.68 7.28 18.99
C LEU A 296 -7.33 7.41 17.62
N ASP A 297 -7.00 6.47 16.74
CA ASP A 297 -7.70 6.32 15.47
C ASP A 297 -9.22 6.09 15.71
N PRO A 298 -10.12 6.70 14.93
CA PRO A 298 -11.57 6.54 15.10
C PRO A 298 -12.07 5.09 15.10
N GLU A 299 -11.44 4.18 14.37
CA GLU A 299 -11.79 2.75 14.42
C GLU A 299 -11.39 2.10 15.73
N ALA A 300 -10.21 2.46 16.25
CA ALA A 300 -9.72 2.00 17.55
C ALA A 300 -10.65 2.48 18.68
N ILE A 301 -11.02 3.77 18.69
CA ILE A 301 -11.97 4.33 19.66
C ILE A 301 -13.27 3.52 19.67
N ARG A 302 -13.91 3.38 18.50
CA ARG A 302 -15.17 2.63 18.36
C ARG A 302 -15.03 1.18 18.80
N PHE A 303 -13.86 0.57 18.61
CA PHE A 303 -13.60 -0.77 19.10
C PHE A 303 -13.59 -0.82 20.63
N TYR A 304 -12.78 0.04 21.28
CA TYR A 304 -12.68 0.06 22.74
C TYR A 304 -13.99 0.48 23.41
N GLU A 305 -14.70 1.48 22.90
CA GLU A 305 -16.03 1.87 23.41
C GLU A 305 -17.03 0.71 23.39
N ARG A 306 -17.06 -0.07 22.29
CA ARG A 306 -17.92 -1.27 22.21
C ARG A 306 -17.50 -2.37 23.16
N VAL A 307 -16.20 -2.52 23.40
CA VAL A 307 -15.68 -3.47 24.40
C VAL A 307 -16.13 -3.04 25.80
N PHE A 308 -15.93 -1.76 26.16
CA PHE A 308 -16.29 -1.22 27.48
C PHE A 308 -17.81 -1.16 27.72
N ALA A 309 -18.61 -1.01 26.66
CA ALA A 309 -20.07 -1.11 26.73
C ALA A 309 -20.58 -2.55 26.76
N SER A 310 -19.74 -3.55 26.53
CA SER A 310 -20.15 -4.96 26.47
C SER A 310 -20.49 -5.49 27.87
N PRO A 311 -21.69 -6.09 28.08
CA PRO A 311 -22.00 -6.76 29.33
C PRO A 311 -21.02 -7.89 29.66
N LEU A 312 -20.50 -8.58 28.63
CA LEU A 312 -19.51 -9.65 28.83
C LEU A 312 -18.18 -9.11 29.37
N TYR A 313 -17.79 -7.90 28.98
CA TYR A 313 -16.61 -7.25 29.55
C TYR A 313 -16.87 -6.85 31.00
N ARG A 314 -18.00 -6.18 31.27
CA ARG A 314 -18.39 -5.74 32.63
C ARG A 314 -18.56 -6.90 33.63
N GLN A 315 -18.88 -8.10 33.15
CA GLN A 315 -18.98 -9.33 33.96
C GLN A 315 -17.65 -10.10 34.08
N GLY A 316 -16.55 -9.60 33.51
CA GLY A 316 -15.25 -10.30 33.49
C GLY A 316 -15.22 -11.53 32.59
N ALA A 317 -16.22 -11.72 31.72
CA ALA A 317 -16.34 -12.87 30.81
C ALA A 317 -15.46 -12.72 29.55
N HIS A 318 -14.17 -12.41 29.73
CA HIS A 318 -13.23 -12.07 28.66
C HIS A 318 -13.09 -13.17 27.61
N ARG A 319 -13.11 -14.45 28.01
CA ARG A 319 -13.06 -15.59 27.09
C ARG A 319 -14.26 -15.62 26.15
N ALA A 320 -15.45 -15.39 26.69
CA ALA A 320 -16.69 -15.36 25.91
C ALA A 320 -16.72 -14.15 24.98
N LEU A 321 -16.25 -12.99 25.45
CA LEU A 321 -16.15 -11.80 24.62
C LEU A 321 -15.09 -11.94 23.52
N ALA A 322 -13.90 -12.49 23.81
CA ALA A 322 -12.88 -12.78 22.81
C ALA A 322 -13.41 -13.73 21.73
N LEU A 323 -14.14 -14.78 22.14
CA LEU A 323 -14.80 -15.69 21.20
C LEU A 323 -15.87 -14.95 20.40
N GLN A 324 -16.66 -14.07 21.02
CA GLN A 324 -17.66 -13.26 20.32
C GLN A 324 -17.03 -12.27 19.34
N LEU A 325 -15.92 -11.62 19.67
CA LEU A 325 -15.21 -10.70 18.78
C LEU A 325 -14.55 -11.44 17.62
N THR A 326 -13.91 -12.58 17.92
CA THR A 326 -13.35 -13.49 16.91
C THR A 326 -14.46 -13.98 15.98
N ALA A 327 -15.52 -14.56 16.55
CA ALA A 327 -16.68 -15.02 15.81
C ALA A 327 -17.34 -13.88 15.06
N ARG A 328 -17.50 -12.66 15.60
CA ARG A 328 -18.05 -11.50 14.87
C ARG A 328 -17.17 -11.08 13.72
N ARG A 329 -15.84 -11.25 13.79
CA ARG A 329 -14.93 -10.99 12.66
C ARG A 329 -14.99 -12.11 11.61
N TYR A 330 -15.19 -13.37 12.05
CA TYR A 330 -15.46 -14.53 11.19
C TYR A 330 -16.91 -14.60 10.65
N LEU A 331 -17.86 -13.98 11.34
CA LEU A 331 -19.27 -13.90 11.03
C LEU A 331 -19.61 -12.56 10.39
N SER A 332 -18.78 -11.52 10.45
CA SER A 332 -18.89 -10.42 9.48
C SER A 332 -18.46 -10.88 8.10
N SER A 333 -17.55 -11.86 8.05
CA SER A 333 -17.23 -12.66 6.86
C SER A 333 -18.25 -13.78 6.59
N GLY A 334 -19.00 -14.27 7.60
CA GLY A 334 -19.98 -15.38 7.47
C GLY A 334 -21.49 -15.06 7.55
N ARG A 335 -21.93 -13.89 8.05
CA ARG A 335 -23.35 -13.47 8.25
C ARG A 335 -24.08 -13.15 6.95
N VAL A 336 -23.34 -13.06 5.86
CA VAL A 336 -23.89 -13.05 4.51
C VAL A 336 -24.60 -14.39 4.24
N ARG A 337 -23.98 -15.54 4.58
CA ARG A 337 -24.57 -16.88 4.39
C ARG A 337 -25.85 -17.16 5.20
N LEU A 338 -25.99 -16.58 6.39
CA LEU A 338 -27.13 -16.85 7.30
C LEU A 338 -28.35 -15.96 7.01
N ARG A 339 -28.14 -14.74 6.49
CA ARG A 339 -29.23 -13.86 6.06
C ARG A 339 -29.99 -14.44 4.86
N ASP A 340 -29.29 -15.11 3.94
CA ASP A 340 -29.90 -15.74 2.77
C ASP A 340 -30.70 -16.99 3.15
N LYS A 341 -30.18 -17.81 4.07
CA LYS A 341 -30.94 -18.96 4.62
C LYS A 341 -32.16 -18.53 5.44
N ALA A 342 -32.06 -17.46 6.24
CA ALA A 342 -33.19 -16.93 7.01
C ALA A 342 -34.25 -16.26 6.12
N ARG A 343 -33.84 -15.65 4.99
CA ARG A 343 -34.75 -15.08 3.98
C ARG A 343 -35.46 -16.19 3.17
N ALA A 344 -34.76 -17.28 2.84
CA ALA A 344 -35.35 -18.47 2.23
C ALA A 344 -36.30 -19.23 3.18
N LEU A 345 -36.03 -19.24 4.49
CA LEU A 345 -36.91 -19.87 5.49
C LEU A 345 -38.16 -19.02 5.77
N ARG A 346 -38.03 -17.68 5.78
CA ARG A 346 -39.18 -16.76 5.91
C ARG A 346 -40.09 -16.76 4.68
N ALA A 347 -39.54 -16.96 3.49
CA ALA A 347 -40.32 -17.17 2.27
C ALA A 347 -41.11 -18.50 2.29
N ARG A 348 -40.72 -19.46 3.14
CA ARG A 348 -41.35 -20.78 3.24
C ARG A 348 -42.45 -20.89 4.31
N VAL A 349 -42.59 -19.90 5.20
CA VAL A 349 -43.55 -19.95 6.33
C VAL A 349 -44.43 -18.69 6.39
N GLY A 350 -44.60 -18.00 5.26
CA GLY A 350 -45.51 -16.85 5.17
C GLY A 350 -46.97 -17.30 5.11
N GLY A 351 -47.66 -17.33 6.24
CA GLY A 351 -49.10 -17.52 6.26
C GLY A 351 -49.70 -17.69 7.65
N LEU A 352 -49.78 -16.61 8.43
CA LEU A 352 -50.80 -16.42 9.48
C LEU A 352 -50.78 -14.93 9.91
N PRO A 353 -51.90 -14.19 9.80
CA PRO A 353 -52.01 -12.85 10.36
C PRO A 353 -52.11 -12.96 11.89
N TRP A 354 -51.96 -11.83 12.60
CA TRP A 354 -52.10 -11.68 14.05
C TRP A 354 -50.84 -11.90 14.92
N VAL A 355 -49.80 -11.09 14.71
CA VAL A 355 -49.07 -10.39 15.80
C VAL A 355 -48.50 -9.07 15.24
N GLN A 356 -49.15 -7.94 15.51
CA GLN A 356 -48.43 -6.68 15.71
C GLN A 356 -48.01 -6.68 17.19
N PRO A 357 -46.78 -6.27 17.56
CA PRO A 357 -46.62 -4.83 17.75
C PRO A 357 -45.19 -4.25 17.65
N ILE A 358 -45.21 -2.91 17.61
CA ILE A 358 -44.19 -1.91 17.97
C ILE A 358 -43.12 -1.58 16.93
N LYS A 359 -43.44 -0.55 16.14
CA LYS A 359 -42.48 0.38 15.54
C LYS A 359 -41.56 0.95 16.64
N HIS A 360 -40.31 0.51 16.70
CA HIS A 360 -39.22 1.33 17.21
C HIS A 360 -38.32 1.73 16.04
N ARG A 361 -38.20 3.04 15.85
CA ARG A 361 -37.12 3.70 15.11
C ARG A 361 -35.79 3.11 15.60
N VAL A 362 -35.10 2.38 14.74
CA VAL A 362 -33.80 1.79 15.04
C VAL A 362 -32.85 2.06 13.88
N LEU A 363 -31.89 2.93 14.20
CA LEU A 363 -30.51 2.97 13.72
C LEU A 363 -30.33 3.22 12.23
N GLY A 364 -30.29 4.52 11.93
CA GLY A 364 -29.63 5.08 10.77
C GLY A 364 -28.24 4.48 10.61
N ARG A 365 -28.01 3.92 9.42
CA ARG A 365 -26.70 3.60 8.87
C ARG A 365 -26.01 4.90 8.46
N ARG A 366 -24.69 4.93 8.63
CA ARG A 366 -23.70 5.47 7.67
C ARG A 366 -22.48 4.53 7.83
N VAL A 367 -22.16 3.53 6.99
CA VAL A 367 -21.82 3.54 5.55
C VAL A 367 -21.13 4.84 5.17
N ILE A 368 -19.85 4.72 4.82
CA ILE A 368 -18.97 5.72 4.17
C ILE A 368 -19.72 7.01 3.89
N GLU A 369 -19.42 8.06 4.67
CA GLU A 369 -19.83 9.41 4.27
C GLU A 369 -19.06 9.75 3.00
N VAL A 370 -19.67 9.42 1.85
CA VAL A 370 -19.64 10.34 0.73
C VAL A 370 -20.39 11.57 1.23
N GLN A 371 -19.72 12.72 1.27
CA GLN A 371 -20.28 13.97 1.81
C GLN A 371 -21.47 14.50 0.99
N ASP A 372 -21.86 13.81 -0.08
CA ASP A 372 -23.01 14.15 -0.92
C ASP A 372 -24.10 13.06 -0.87
N PRO A 373 -25.31 13.38 -0.36
CA PRO A 373 -26.48 12.50 -0.37
C PRO A 373 -26.88 11.96 -1.76
N ARG A 374 -26.45 12.60 -2.86
CA ARG A 374 -26.66 12.13 -4.25
C ARG A 374 -25.87 10.85 -4.59
N CYS A 375 -24.87 10.49 -3.78
CA CYS A 375 -23.98 9.35 -4.04
C CYS A 375 -24.38 8.04 -3.34
N ALA A 376 -25.51 8.01 -2.61
CA ALA A 376 -25.96 6.80 -1.91
C ALA A 376 -26.58 5.75 -2.86
N ASP A 377 -27.26 6.18 -3.92
CA ASP A 377 -27.86 5.28 -4.92
C ASP A 377 -26.81 4.74 -5.92
N LEU A 378 -25.69 5.44 -6.05
CA LEU A 378 -24.54 5.13 -6.92
C LEU A 378 -23.79 3.84 -6.59
N LEU A 379 -23.55 3.58 -5.30
CA LEU A 379 -22.87 2.37 -4.84
C LEU A 379 -23.65 1.10 -5.19
N THR A 380 -24.97 1.21 -5.35
CA THR A 380 -25.85 0.12 -5.77
C THR A 380 -25.73 -0.20 -7.27
N ASN A 381 -25.49 0.80 -8.12
CA ASN A 381 -25.30 0.61 -9.57
C ASN A 381 -23.87 0.20 -9.94
N TYR A 382 -22.84 0.76 -9.30
CA TYR A 382 -21.45 0.34 -9.48
C TYR A 382 -21.22 -1.13 -9.09
N GLN A 383 -21.94 -1.60 -8.05
CA GLN A 383 -21.97 -3.02 -7.69
C GLN A 383 -22.57 -3.91 -8.78
N GLY A 384 -23.49 -3.40 -9.61
CA GLY A 384 -24.06 -4.12 -10.75
C GLY A 384 -23.06 -4.28 -11.90
N VAL A 385 -22.42 -3.19 -12.33
CA VAL A 385 -21.42 -3.17 -13.43
C VAL A 385 -20.19 -4.00 -13.07
N ALA A 386 -19.65 -3.84 -11.87
CA ALA A 386 -18.45 -4.56 -11.50
C ALA A 386 -18.69 -6.07 -11.23
N THR A 387 -19.93 -6.47 -10.91
CA THR A 387 -20.34 -7.89 -10.80
C THR A 387 -20.32 -8.60 -12.16
N TYR A 388 -20.43 -7.84 -13.24
CA TYR A 388 -20.39 -8.37 -14.59
C TYR A 388 -18.97 -8.72 -15.04
N TRP A 389 -17.98 -7.86 -14.82
CA TRP A 389 -16.57 -8.19 -15.08
C TRP A 389 -16.16 -9.50 -14.36
N VAL A 390 -16.64 -9.68 -13.13
CA VAL A 390 -16.44 -10.90 -12.34
C VAL A 390 -16.98 -12.15 -13.03
N ASN A 391 -18.10 -12.06 -13.77
CA ASN A 391 -18.65 -13.19 -14.50
C ASN A 391 -17.79 -13.54 -15.72
N PHE A 392 -17.34 -12.55 -16.51
CA PHE A 392 -16.44 -12.80 -17.63
C PHE A 392 -15.16 -13.49 -17.21
N TRP A 393 -14.52 -12.98 -16.16
CA TRP A 393 -13.33 -13.62 -15.59
C TRP A 393 -13.63 -15.04 -15.13
N ARG A 394 -14.81 -15.30 -14.54
CA ARG A 394 -15.18 -16.64 -14.06
C ARG A 394 -15.40 -17.62 -15.20
N ASP A 395 -16.09 -17.20 -16.24
CA ASP A 395 -16.42 -18.04 -17.38
C ASP A 395 -15.16 -18.30 -18.21
N TYR A 396 -14.35 -17.29 -18.46
CA TYR A 396 -13.07 -17.44 -19.15
C TYR A 396 -12.10 -18.35 -18.40
N LEU A 397 -11.92 -18.15 -17.08
CA LEU A 397 -11.05 -19.01 -16.28
C LEU A 397 -11.54 -20.47 -16.25
N ARG A 398 -12.86 -20.69 -16.29
CA ARG A 398 -13.45 -22.03 -16.36
C ARG A 398 -13.21 -22.68 -17.73
N GLU A 399 -13.44 -21.94 -18.79
CA GLU A 399 -13.26 -22.41 -20.18
C GLU A 399 -11.79 -22.73 -20.47
N HIS A 400 -10.89 -21.86 -20.02
CA HIS A 400 -9.45 -21.95 -20.26
C HIS A 400 -8.65 -22.58 -19.09
N HIS A 401 -9.31 -23.28 -18.17
CA HIS A 401 -8.63 -23.86 -17.02
C HIS A 401 -7.47 -24.79 -17.41
N ALA A 402 -7.62 -25.54 -18.51
CA ALA A 402 -6.61 -26.52 -18.96
C ALA A 402 -5.37 -25.87 -19.58
N ASP A 403 -5.53 -24.77 -20.33
CA ASP A 403 -4.45 -24.06 -21.03
C ASP A 403 -3.97 -22.79 -20.29
N MET A 404 -4.57 -22.44 -19.15
CA MET A 404 -4.19 -21.27 -18.35
C MET A 404 -2.70 -21.23 -17.98
N PRO A 405 -2.05 -22.34 -17.54
CA PRO A 405 -0.62 -22.29 -17.23
C PRO A 405 0.26 -21.86 -18.42
N GLU A 406 -0.10 -22.27 -19.64
CA GLU A 406 0.62 -21.91 -20.86
C GLU A 406 0.37 -20.46 -21.26
N ARG A 407 -0.88 -19.98 -21.14
CA ARG A 407 -1.24 -18.58 -21.37
C ARG A 407 -0.49 -17.65 -20.43
N LEU A 408 -0.42 -17.99 -19.14
CA LEU A 408 0.33 -17.24 -18.14
C LEU A 408 1.83 -17.24 -18.42
N ALA A 409 2.41 -18.40 -18.74
CA ALA A 409 3.82 -18.49 -19.10
C ALA A 409 4.16 -17.63 -20.33
N THR A 410 3.24 -17.54 -21.29
CA THR A 410 3.38 -16.69 -22.48
C THR A 410 3.27 -15.21 -22.12
N LEU A 411 2.27 -14.82 -21.33
CA LEU A 411 2.10 -13.45 -20.84
C LEU A 411 3.34 -12.97 -20.06
N GLN A 412 3.87 -13.81 -19.15
CA GLN A 412 4.98 -13.48 -18.27
C GLN A 412 6.34 -13.37 -18.96
N ARG A 413 6.47 -13.90 -20.18
CA ARG A 413 7.72 -13.88 -20.94
C ARG A 413 8.16 -12.44 -21.20
N GLY A 414 9.43 -12.14 -20.91
CA GLY A 414 10.00 -10.81 -21.13
C GLY A 414 9.60 -9.74 -20.11
N LEU A 415 8.68 -10.04 -19.17
CA LEU A 415 8.33 -9.12 -18.08
C LEU A 415 9.43 -9.08 -17.00
N SER A 416 9.55 -7.94 -16.33
CA SER A 416 10.38 -7.80 -15.13
C SER A 416 9.86 -8.66 -13.98
N GLU A 417 10.71 -8.96 -12.98
CA GLU A 417 10.30 -9.71 -11.79
C GLU A 417 9.12 -9.03 -11.07
N ASN A 418 9.15 -7.71 -10.98
CA ASN A 418 8.08 -6.92 -10.37
C ASN A 418 6.74 -7.04 -11.13
N ASP A 419 6.77 -6.96 -12.46
CA ASP A 419 5.58 -7.10 -13.29
C ASP A 419 5.05 -8.54 -13.26
N ARG A 420 5.93 -9.57 -13.28
CA ARG A 420 5.52 -10.97 -13.13
C ARG A 420 4.80 -11.23 -11.82
N ALA A 421 5.35 -10.76 -10.71
CA ALA A 421 4.72 -10.90 -9.41
C ALA A 421 3.37 -10.14 -9.33
N LEU A 422 3.18 -9.08 -10.13
CA LEU A 422 1.93 -8.31 -10.17
C LEU A 422 0.88 -9.09 -10.96
N VAL A 423 1.27 -9.62 -12.13
CA VAL A 423 0.47 -10.53 -12.95
C VAL A 423 0.05 -11.77 -12.16
N GLU A 424 0.96 -12.42 -11.44
CA GLU A 424 0.63 -13.59 -10.60
C GLU A 424 -0.33 -13.25 -9.47
N THR A 425 -0.17 -12.06 -8.87
CA THR A 425 -1.09 -11.61 -7.84
C THR A 425 -2.47 -11.37 -8.45
N PHE A 426 -2.55 -10.67 -9.58
CA PHE A 426 -3.80 -10.41 -10.30
C PHE A 426 -4.50 -11.70 -10.72
N VAL A 427 -3.78 -12.66 -11.28
CA VAL A 427 -4.35 -13.95 -11.70
C VAL A 427 -4.76 -14.79 -10.51
N ARG A 428 -3.94 -14.87 -9.44
CA ARG A 428 -4.31 -15.58 -8.21
C ARG A 428 -5.56 -14.97 -7.56
N ILE A 429 -5.75 -13.66 -7.67
CA ILE A 429 -6.94 -12.97 -7.20
C ILE A 429 -8.18 -13.54 -7.92
N TYR A 430 -8.14 -13.66 -9.24
CA TYR A 430 -9.26 -14.17 -10.02
C TYR A 430 -9.38 -15.71 -9.98
N ASP A 431 -8.29 -16.47 -9.94
CA ASP A 431 -8.33 -17.95 -9.90
C ASP A 431 -8.80 -18.48 -8.54
N LYS A 432 -8.25 -17.94 -7.44
CA LYS A 432 -8.51 -18.48 -6.10
C LYS A 432 -9.77 -17.92 -5.45
N TYR A 433 -10.08 -16.64 -5.68
CA TYR A 433 -11.12 -15.96 -4.89
C TYR A 433 -12.40 -15.72 -5.68
N LEU A 434 -12.32 -15.58 -7.02
CA LEU A 434 -13.50 -15.39 -7.87
C LEU A 434 -14.49 -16.56 -7.87
N PRO A 435 -14.08 -17.85 -7.77
CA PRO A 435 -15.02 -18.96 -7.64
C PRO A 435 -15.87 -18.90 -6.35
N GLU A 436 -15.37 -18.22 -5.32
CA GLU A 436 -16.06 -18.05 -4.03
C GLU A 436 -16.88 -16.75 -3.96
N CYS A 437 -16.70 -15.83 -4.91
CA CYS A 437 -17.34 -14.51 -4.96
C CYS A 437 -18.56 -14.50 -5.90
N GLN A 438 -19.74 -14.17 -5.37
CA GLN A 438 -20.99 -14.04 -6.15
C GLN A 438 -21.16 -12.67 -6.84
N ASP A 439 -20.45 -11.65 -6.36
CA ASP A 439 -20.53 -10.26 -6.84
C ASP A 439 -19.20 -9.53 -6.55
N TYR A 440 -18.98 -8.37 -7.17
CA TYR A 440 -17.75 -7.57 -6.99
C TYR A 440 -17.56 -7.05 -5.57
N SER A 441 -18.66 -6.81 -4.84
CA SER A 441 -18.60 -6.34 -3.47
C SER A 441 -17.96 -7.37 -2.54
N ARG A 442 -18.15 -8.68 -2.80
CA ARG A 442 -17.51 -9.77 -2.04
C ARG A 442 -16.04 -9.95 -2.38
N PHE A 443 -15.69 -9.72 -3.63
CA PHE A 443 -14.30 -9.73 -4.06
C PHE A 443 -13.48 -8.64 -3.34
N LEU A 444 -14.07 -7.44 -3.15
CA LEU A 444 -13.50 -6.38 -2.32
C LEU A 444 -13.41 -6.74 -0.82
N LEU A 445 -14.20 -7.69 -0.29
CA LEU A 445 -14.08 -8.16 1.11
C LEU A 445 -12.79 -8.96 1.35
N HIS A 446 -12.17 -9.48 0.29
CA HIS A 446 -10.88 -10.15 0.35
C HIS A 446 -9.70 -9.20 0.12
N ARG A 447 -9.94 -7.90 -0.16
CA ARG A 447 -8.91 -6.90 -0.54
C ARG A 447 -7.64 -6.95 0.31
N ASP A 448 -7.76 -7.15 1.62
CA ASP A 448 -6.63 -7.19 2.55
C ASP A 448 -5.64 -8.35 2.29
N LEU A 449 -6.06 -9.37 1.53
CA LEU A 449 -5.26 -10.51 1.06
C LEU A 449 -4.76 -10.34 -0.38
N LEU A 450 -5.25 -9.34 -1.11
CA LEU A 450 -4.99 -9.08 -2.53
C LEU A 450 -3.82 -8.11 -2.74
N TRP A 451 -3.40 -7.43 -1.68
CA TRP A 451 -2.29 -6.49 -1.67
C TRP A 451 -1.00 -7.16 -1.24
N ARG A 452 0.10 -6.84 -1.94
CA ARG A 452 1.42 -7.12 -1.37
C ARG A 452 1.55 -6.38 -0.04
N PRO A 453 2.29 -6.91 0.94
CA PRO A 453 2.51 -6.22 2.20
C PRO A 453 2.96 -4.77 2.04
N ALA A 454 3.81 -4.45 1.05
CA ALA A 454 4.25 -3.10 0.73
C ALA A 454 3.14 -2.20 0.13
N GLU A 455 2.25 -2.75 -0.69
CA GLU A 455 1.11 -2.01 -1.27
C GLU A 455 0.07 -1.70 -0.19
N ARG A 456 -0.20 -2.67 0.69
CA ARG A 456 -1.09 -2.50 1.85
C ARG A 456 -0.55 -1.48 2.84
N PHE A 457 0.77 -1.42 2.99
CA PHE A 457 1.44 -0.42 3.79
C PHE A 457 1.21 0.97 3.16
N ARG A 458 1.51 1.16 1.87
CA ARG A 458 1.27 2.42 1.14
C ARG A 458 -0.20 2.86 1.16
N GLN A 459 -1.15 1.96 1.04
CA GLN A 459 -2.59 2.29 1.13
C GLN A 459 -2.99 2.99 2.41
N ASN A 460 -2.44 2.53 3.53
CA ASN A 460 -2.90 3.00 4.82
C ASN A 460 -2.24 4.32 5.22
N THR A 461 -1.19 4.74 4.51
CA THR A 461 -0.22 5.72 5.02
C THR A 461 0.33 6.70 4.00
N ARG A 462 -0.04 6.54 2.72
CA ARG A 462 0.24 7.55 1.70
C ARG A 462 -0.58 8.81 2.03
N PRO A 463 0.02 10.00 1.97
CA PRO A 463 -0.74 11.24 2.05
C PRO A 463 -1.78 11.29 0.92
N ALA A 464 -2.84 12.07 1.12
CA ALA A 464 -3.89 12.25 0.11
C ALA A 464 -3.26 12.62 -1.26
N PRO A 465 -3.81 12.11 -2.38
CA PRO A 465 -3.27 12.38 -3.71
C PRO A 465 -3.15 13.88 -3.96
N ARG A 466 -1.98 14.33 -4.44
CA ARG A 466 -1.77 15.73 -4.79
C ARG A 466 -2.27 16.00 -6.19
N ILE A 467 -3.42 16.64 -6.28
CA ILE A 467 -4.09 16.92 -7.56
C ILE A 467 -3.94 18.39 -7.90
N ALA A 468 -3.66 18.69 -9.16
CA ALA A 468 -3.60 20.08 -9.63
C ALA A 468 -4.98 20.73 -9.47
N ALA A 469 -5.02 21.96 -8.95
CA ALA A 469 -6.26 22.66 -8.62
C ALA A 469 -7.27 22.73 -9.79
N ARG A 470 -6.79 22.77 -11.04
CA ARG A 470 -7.65 22.74 -12.23
C ARG A 470 -8.46 21.45 -12.35
N TYR A 471 -7.92 20.30 -11.94
CA TYR A 471 -8.62 19.01 -12.01
C TYR A 471 -9.56 18.78 -10.82
N GLN A 472 -9.42 19.57 -9.74
CA GLN A 472 -10.33 19.49 -8.59
C GLN A 472 -11.78 19.71 -9.01
N ALA A 473 -12.01 20.54 -10.04
CA ALA A 473 -13.31 20.75 -10.67
C ALA A 473 -14.00 19.46 -11.13
N PHE A 474 -13.24 18.46 -11.61
CA PHE A 474 -13.80 17.14 -11.95
C PHE A 474 -14.18 16.37 -10.70
N LEU A 475 -13.35 16.36 -9.66
CA LEU A 475 -13.65 15.65 -8.41
C LEU A 475 -14.78 16.28 -7.62
N ASP A 476 -14.92 17.60 -7.67
CA ASP A 476 -16.00 18.33 -7.00
C ASP A 476 -17.36 18.05 -7.67
N GLU A 477 -17.37 17.96 -9.00
CA GLU A 477 -18.59 17.68 -9.77
C GLU A 477 -18.91 16.17 -9.85
N TYR A 478 -17.86 15.34 -9.91
CA TYR A 478 -17.91 13.89 -10.06
C TYR A 478 -17.13 13.21 -8.93
N PRO A 479 -17.66 13.22 -7.69
CA PRO A 479 -16.94 12.75 -6.49
C PRO A 479 -16.67 11.24 -6.44
N TRP A 480 -17.16 10.47 -7.42
CA TRP A 480 -16.86 9.04 -7.58
C TRP A 480 -15.60 8.77 -8.41
N LEU A 481 -15.02 9.79 -9.06
CA LEU A 481 -13.75 9.63 -9.76
C LEU A 481 -12.59 9.42 -8.77
N SER A 482 -11.66 8.54 -9.12
CA SER A 482 -10.50 8.27 -8.27
C SER A 482 -9.45 9.38 -8.38
N ALA A 483 -9.20 10.02 -7.25
CA ALA A 483 -8.12 11.00 -7.08
C ALA A 483 -6.73 10.45 -7.47
N GLU A 484 -6.50 9.15 -7.32
CA GLU A 484 -5.20 8.52 -7.58
C GLU A 484 -4.92 8.38 -9.08
N VAL A 485 -5.95 8.16 -9.88
CA VAL A 485 -5.87 8.14 -11.34
C VAL A 485 -5.45 9.52 -11.88
N PHE A 486 -5.94 10.60 -11.26
CA PHE A 486 -5.53 11.97 -11.60
C PHE A 486 -4.07 12.26 -11.22
N GLU A 487 -3.61 11.81 -10.06
CA GLU A 487 -2.21 11.95 -9.64
C GLU A 487 -1.26 11.18 -10.57
N ALA A 488 -1.70 10.02 -11.07
CA ALA A 488 -0.97 9.22 -12.04
C ALA A 488 -1.02 9.76 -13.48
N LEU A 489 -1.80 10.82 -13.75
CA LEU A 489 -2.14 11.30 -15.10
C LEU A 489 -2.61 10.16 -16.01
N TYR A 490 -3.56 9.36 -15.52
CA TYR A 490 -4.09 8.17 -16.21
C TYR A 490 -3.01 7.17 -16.66
N GLY A 491 -1.86 7.14 -15.98
CA GLY A 491 -0.76 6.21 -16.28
C GLY A 491 0.36 6.81 -17.12
N LEU A 492 0.21 8.04 -17.63
CA LEU A 492 1.28 8.72 -18.35
C LEU A 492 2.55 8.87 -17.48
N ASN A 493 2.38 9.16 -16.19
CA ASN A 493 3.52 9.29 -15.25
C ASN A 493 4.21 7.95 -14.93
N ALA A 494 3.62 6.82 -15.33
CA ALA A 494 4.15 5.50 -15.06
C ALA A 494 5.08 4.97 -16.18
N PHE A 495 5.18 5.68 -17.31
CA PHE A 495 6.21 5.42 -18.31
C PHE A 495 7.61 5.88 -17.85
N PRO A 496 8.69 5.31 -18.41
CA PRO A 496 10.04 5.88 -18.32
C PRO A 496 10.08 7.36 -18.76
N ARG A 497 10.97 8.17 -18.14
CA ARG A 497 11.01 9.65 -18.33
C ARG A 497 11.27 10.07 -19.78
N ASP A 498 12.07 9.30 -20.49
CA ASP A 498 12.39 9.46 -21.90
C ASP A 498 11.18 9.17 -22.81
N ILE A 499 10.40 8.14 -22.51
CA ILE A 499 9.11 7.87 -23.18
C ILE A 499 8.12 9.00 -22.89
N GLN A 500 8.02 9.45 -21.64
CA GLN A 500 7.19 10.61 -21.30
C GLN A 500 7.63 11.84 -22.09
N ALA A 501 8.93 12.13 -22.16
CA ALA A 501 9.46 13.26 -22.91
C ALA A 501 9.11 13.17 -24.40
N ARG A 502 9.21 11.97 -25.02
CA ARG A 502 8.80 11.74 -26.41
C ARG A 502 7.32 12.07 -26.62
N ILE A 503 6.44 11.53 -25.78
CA ILE A 503 4.99 11.77 -25.86
C ILE A 503 4.69 13.27 -25.75
N ARG A 504 5.37 13.97 -24.83
CA ARG A 504 5.21 15.41 -24.62
C ARG A 504 5.82 16.27 -25.74
N ALA A 505 6.89 15.79 -26.38
CA ALA A 505 7.64 16.51 -27.40
C ALA A 505 6.90 16.57 -28.75
N GLY A 506 6.03 15.60 -29.06
CA GLY A 506 5.16 15.68 -30.23
C GLY A 506 4.45 14.37 -30.61
N GLY A 507 3.37 14.53 -31.39
CA GLY A 507 2.45 13.48 -31.82
C GLY A 507 1.09 13.60 -31.14
N ASP A 508 0.05 13.18 -31.85
CA ASP A 508 -1.33 13.25 -31.36
C ASP A 508 -1.61 12.16 -30.31
N VAL A 509 -2.67 12.31 -29.54
CA VAL A 509 -3.13 11.33 -28.55
C VAL A 509 -4.48 10.80 -28.99
N ILE A 510 -4.69 9.49 -28.86
CA ILE A 510 -6.00 8.87 -28.98
C ILE A 510 -6.43 8.45 -27.57
N ASP A 511 -7.59 8.91 -27.13
CA ASP A 511 -8.22 8.57 -25.88
C ASP A 511 -9.52 7.81 -26.16
N GLY A 512 -9.41 6.48 -26.17
CA GLY A 512 -10.54 5.56 -26.29
C GLY A 512 -11.18 5.32 -24.93
N GLY A 513 -12.50 5.50 -24.85
CA GLY A 513 -13.21 5.49 -23.58
C GLY A 513 -12.92 6.79 -22.82
N ALA A 514 -13.12 7.92 -23.51
CA ALA A 514 -12.86 9.24 -22.96
C ALA A 514 -13.93 9.66 -21.93
N PHE A 515 -15.06 8.94 -21.85
CA PHE A 515 -16.12 9.13 -20.88
C PHE A 515 -16.61 10.58 -20.84
N ILE A 516 -16.35 11.30 -19.76
CA ILE A 516 -16.74 12.71 -19.59
C ILE A 516 -15.59 13.69 -19.89
N GLY A 517 -14.51 13.20 -20.50
CA GLY A 517 -13.33 13.96 -20.94
C GLY A 517 -12.27 14.18 -19.87
N ASP A 518 -12.36 13.49 -18.73
CA ASP A 518 -11.44 13.66 -17.60
C ASP A 518 -10.01 13.17 -17.89
N SER A 519 -9.87 12.06 -18.61
CA SER A 519 -8.59 11.59 -19.15
C SER A 519 -8.11 12.49 -20.30
N ALA A 520 -8.99 12.84 -21.25
CA ALA A 520 -8.65 13.71 -22.37
C ALA A 520 -8.08 15.08 -21.94
N VAL A 521 -8.67 15.72 -20.93
CA VAL A 521 -8.18 16.99 -20.37
C VAL A 521 -6.78 16.83 -19.78
N GLN A 522 -6.55 15.80 -18.96
CA GLN A 522 -5.23 15.55 -18.38
C GLN A 522 -4.16 15.27 -19.43
N LEU A 523 -4.50 14.50 -20.47
CA LEU A 523 -3.60 14.18 -21.57
C LEU A 523 -3.29 15.42 -22.41
N ALA A 524 -4.27 16.28 -22.67
CA ALA A 524 -4.07 17.55 -23.35
C ALA A 524 -3.13 18.47 -22.55
N ASP A 525 -3.30 18.56 -21.22
CA ASP A 525 -2.44 19.39 -20.39
C ASP A 525 -1.01 18.85 -20.29
N ALA A 526 -0.87 17.54 -20.17
CA ALA A 526 0.43 16.90 -20.10
C ALA A 526 1.20 16.99 -21.42
N CYS A 527 0.48 16.98 -22.55
CA CYS A 527 1.02 17.00 -23.90
C CYS A 527 0.58 18.29 -24.62
N PRO A 528 1.13 19.47 -24.28
CA PRO A 528 0.61 20.76 -24.71
C PRO A 528 0.60 20.97 -26.24
N ASN A 529 1.44 20.23 -26.96
CA ASN A 529 1.58 20.32 -28.41
C ASN A 529 0.77 19.25 -29.18
N ALA A 530 0.06 18.37 -28.48
CA ALA A 530 -0.72 17.29 -29.08
C ALA A 530 -2.19 17.69 -29.27
N ARG A 531 -2.81 17.19 -30.34
CA ARG A 531 -4.27 17.06 -30.42
C ARG A 531 -4.68 15.76 -29.73
N VAL A 532 -5.81 15.76 -29.03
CA VAL A 532 -6.36 14.58 -28.36
C VAL A 532 -7.67 14.21 -29.04
N LEU A 533 -7.70 13.08 -29.74
CA LEU A 533 -8.94 12.49 -30.25
C LEU A 533 -9.62 11.74 -29.11
N ALA A 534 -10.74 12.27 -28.61
CA ALA A 534 -11.44 11.75 -27.44
C ALA A 534 -12.75 11.07 -27.88
N LEU A 535 -12.82 9.75 -27.69
CA LEU A 535 -13.85 8.88 -28.26
C LEU A 535 -14.82 8.43 -27.16
N GLU A 536 -16.10 8.77 -27.33
CA GLU A 536 -17.18 8.38 -26.42
C GLU A 536 -18.48 8.11 -27.19
N PRO A 537 -18.94 6.85 -27.32
CA PRO A 537 -20.15 6.52 -28.07
C PRO A 537 -21.46 6.83 -27.34
N ASP A 538 -21.48 6.90 -26.00
CA ASP A 538 -22.72 7.21 -25.27
C ASP A 538 -23.08 8.70 -25.43
N PRO A 539 -24.29 9.04 -25.91
CA PRO A 539 -24.66 10.43 -26.17
C PRO A 539 -24.65 11.35 -24.94
N VAL A 540 -24.91 10.83 -23.74
CA VAL A 540 -24.92 11.63 -22.51
C VAL A 540 -23.49 11.91 -22.03
N ASN A 541 -22.63 10.90 -22.03
CA ASN A 541 -21.23 11.05 -21.70
C ASN A 541 -20.52 11.93 -22.75
N PHE A 542 -20.80 11.74 -24.03
CA PHE A 542 -20.28 12.56 -25.12
C PHE A 542 -20.67 14.04 -24.98
N LYS A 543 -21.92 14.32 -24.59
CA LYS A 543 -22.36 15.69 -24.31
C LYS A 543 -21.55 16.32 -23.18
N ARG A 544 -21.36 15.61 -22.06
CA ARG A 544 -20.55 16.08 -20.91
C ARG A 544 -19.10 16.27 -21.28
N LEU A 545 -18.52 15.35 -22.05
CA LEU A 545 -17.18 15.48 -22.59
C LEU A 545 -17.05 16.76 -23.40
N SER A 546 -18.00 17.04 -24.30
CA SER A 546 -18.00 18.27 -25.10
C SER A 546 -18.12 19.54 -24.24
N GLU A 547 -18.97 19.52 -23.22
CA GLU A 547 -19.13 20.62 -22.26
C GLU A 547 -17.85 20.83 -21.42
N ASN A 548 -17.22 19.77 -20.94
CA ASN A 548 -15.97 19.82 -20.17
C ASN A 548 -14.80 20.29 -21.02
N VAL A 549 -14.65 19.83 -22.27
CA VAL A 549 -13.67 20.39 -23.21
C VAL A 549 -13.84 21.91 -23.32
N GLY A 550 -15.09 22.37 -23.36
CA GLY A 550 -15.42 23.78 -23.38
C GLY A 550 -15.02 24.53 -22.11
N ARG A 551 -15.38 23.97 -20.95
CA ARG A 551 -15.10 24.51 -19.61
C ARG A 551 -13.61 24.64 -19.34
N PHE A 552 -12.80 23.71 -19.83
CA PHE A 552 -11.35 23.72 -19.67
C PHE A 552 -10.60 24.55 -20.73
N GLY A 553 -11.33 25.18 -21.66
CA GLY A 553 -10.73 26.03 -22.70
C GLY A 553 -9.87 25.26 -23.70
N LEU A 554 -10.21 23.99 -23.96
CA LEU A 554 -9.43 23.07 -24.78
C LEU A 554 -10.09 22.81 -26.15
N GLN A 555 -11.02 23.68 -26.57
CA GLN A 555 -11.60 23.64 -27.91
C GLN A 555 -10.49 23.78 -28.97
N GLY A 556 -10.44 22.86 -29.93
CA GLY A 556 -9.40 22.81 -30.96
C GLY A 556 -8.13 22.06 -30.54
N ARG A 557 -7.99 21.70 -29.26
CA ARG A 557 -6.96 20.77 -28.76
C ARG A 557 -7.52 19.37 -28.56
N ILE A 558 -8.71 19.27 -27.96
CA ILE A 558 -9.44 18.02 -27.87
C ILE A 558 -10.45 17.98 -29.01
N ILE A 559 -10.51 16.83 -29.70
CA ILE A 559 -11.44 16.53 -30.79
C ILE A 559 -12.39 15.44 -30.27
N PRO A 560 -13.58 15.83 -29.75
CA PRO A 560 -14.62 14.88 -29.39
C PRO A 560 -15.16 14.12 -30.60
N GLU A 561 -15.23 12.80 -30.53
CA GLU A 561 -15.91 11.97 -31.53
C GLU A 561 -16.95 11.04 -30.87
N PRO A 562 -18.21 11.03 -31.34
CA PRO A 562 -19.27 10.19 -30.79
C PRO A 562 -19.19 8.76 -31.37
N GLN A 563 -18.03 8.12 -31.22
CA GLN A 563 -17.68 6.85 -31.86
C GLN A 563 -17.13 5.87 -30.84
N GLY A 564 -17.57 4.61 -30.92
CA GLY A 564 -16.90 3.48 -30.29
C GLY A 564 -15.69 3.03 -31.11
N LEU A 565 -14.93 2.09 -30.55
CA LEU A 565 -13.78 1.48 -31.23
C LEU A 565 -13.97 -0.03 -31.41
N HIS A 566 -13.56 -0.55 -32.56
CA HIS A 566 -13.54 -1.98 -32.84
C HIS A 566 -12.51 -2.33 -33.95
N ASP A 567 -12.42 -3.61 -34.31
CA ASP A 567 -11.58 -4.12 -35.41
C ASP A 567 -12.18 -3.92 -36.82
N HIS A 568 -13.42 -3.45 -36.90
CA HIS A 568 -14.11 -3.12 -38.15
C HIS A 568 -15.05 -1.92 -37.93
N ARG A 569 -15.67 -1.44 -39.02
CA ARG A 569 -16.72 -0.41 -38.94
C ARG A 569 -18.08 -1.04 -38.75
N GLY A 570 -18.90 -0.45 -37.90
CA GLY A 570 -20.24 -0.95 -37.66
C GLY A 570 -20.99 -0.13 -36.64
N HIS A 571 -22.01 -0.77 -36.08
CA HIS A 571 -22.88 -0.18 -35.08
C HIS A 571 -23.28 -1.21 -34.05
N PHE A 572 -23.75 -0.73 -32.92
CA PHE A 572 -24.25 -1.53 -31.83
C PHE A 572 -25.41 -0.85 -31.13
N GLU A 573 -26.17 -1.65 -30.38
CA GLU A 573 -27.19 -1.13 -29.48
C GLU A 573 -26.69 -1.21 -28.05
N MET A 574 -26.82 -0.09 -27.33
CA MET A 574 -26.59 0.00 -25.89
C MET A 574 -27.89 0.35 -25.17
N HIS A 575 -28.04 -0.15 -23.94
CA HIS A 575 -29.18 0.15 -23.08
C HIS A 575 -28.97 1.51 -22.41
N HIS A 576 -29.91 2.43 -22.62
CA HIS A 576 -29.86 3.77 -22.04
C HIS A 576 -30.83 3.90 -20.86
N HIS A 577 -30.30 4.21 -19.67
CA HIS A 577 -31.09 4.51 -18.47
C HIS A 577 -31.57 5.97 -18.55
N GLY A 578 -32.85 6.18 -18.85
CA GLY A 578 -33.41 7.49 -19.20
C GLY A 578 -33.07 8.67 -18.26
N ALA A 579 -32.71 9.79 -18.91
CA ALA A 579 -32.78 11.21 -18.55
C ALA A 579 -32.81 11.66 -17.07
N ASP A 580 -31.65 12.15 -16.59
CA ASP A 580 -31.37 13.52 -16.11
C ASP A 580 -30.29 13.48 -15.00
N ASP A 581 -29.21 14.25 -15.20
CA ASP A 581 -28.12 14.54 -14.25
C ASP A 581 -27.08 13.46 -13.87
N PHE A 582 -27.22 12.17 -14.22
CA PHE A 582 -26.19 11.16 -13.88
C PHE A 582 -25.45 10.57 -15.10
N PRO A 583 -24.10 10.56 -15.16
CA PRO A 583 -23.40 9.91 -16.26
C PRO A 583 -23.53 8.39 -16.13
N ASP A 584 -23.84 7.71 -17.23
CA ASP A 584 -23.97 6.25 -17.22
C ASP A 584 -22.57 5.65 -17.03
N GLN A 585 -22.35 5.00 -15.89
CA GLN A 585 -21.05 4.47 -15.51
C GLN A 585 -20.72 3.24 -16.36
N GLY A 586 -20.11 3.47 -17.53
CA GLY A 586 -19.35 2.46 -18.27
C GLY A 586 -20.17 1.38 -18.99
N THR A 587 -21.35 1.67 -19.51
CA THR A 587 -22.13 0.72 -20.34
C THR A 587 -21.68 0.73 -21.82
N SER A 588 -20.38 0.55 -22.06
CA SER A 588 -19.81 0.39 -23.41
C SER A 588 -19.75 -1.07 -23.89
N LEU A 589 -20.42 -1.99 -23.19
CA LEU A 589 -20.45 -3.40 -23.60
C LEU A 589 -21.49 -3.60 -24.69
N LEU A 590 -20.97 -3.69 -25.92
CA LEU A 590 -21.63 -4.17 -27.13
C LEU A 590 -22.56 -5.33 -26.79
N ALA A 591 -23.87 -5.08 -26.92
CA ALA A 591 -24.98 -6.03 -26.92
C ALA A 591 -24.69 -7.38 -26.26
N ASP A 592 -25.22 -7.60 -25.04
CA ASP A 592 -25.97 -8.78 -24.60
C ASP A 592 -26.01 -8.82 -23.04
N PHE A 593 -27.08 -9.37 -22.44
CA PHE A 593 -27.15 -9.87 -21.06
C PHE A 593 -27.69 -9.02 -19.86
N ARG A 594 -28.40 -7.90 -20.02
CA ARG A 594 -29.36 -7.51 -18.95
C ARG A 594 -30.70 -8.19 -19.23
N ASP A 595 -31.04 -9.17 -18.38
CA ASP A 595 -32.24 -10.01 -18.45
C ASP A 595 -33.47 -9.19 -18.88
N GLU A 596 -33.97 -9.44 -20.10
CA GLU A 596 -35.07 -8.69 -20.73
C GLU A 596 -36.34 -8.63 -19.86
N ALA A 597 -36.45 -9.57 -18.91
CA ALA A 597 -37.60 -9.69 -18.02
C ALA A 597 -37.56 -8.79 -16.77
N ALA A 598 -36.41 -8.21 -16.41
CA ALA A 598 -36.24 -7.54 -15.11
C ALA A 598 -36.53 -6.03 -15.11
N HIS A 599 -36.40 -5.34 -16.25
CA HIS A 599 -36.49 -3.88 -16.33
C HIS A 599 -37.47 -3.44 -17.41
N GLY A 600 -38.75 -3.32 -17.02
CA GLY A 600 -39.76 -2.71 -17.86
C GLY A 600 -39.51 -1.22 -18.05
N GLY A 601 -38.91 -0.82 -19.19
CA GLY A 601 -38.95 0.56 -19.66
C GLY A 601 -37.69 1.17 -20.31
N GLU A 602 -36.62 0.41 -20.62
CA GLU A 602 -35.38 0.99 -21.16
C GLU A 602 -35.42 1.30 -22.67
N SER A 603 -34.95 2.49 -23.07
CA SER A 603 -34.74 2.88 -24.46
C SER A 603 -33.37 2.38 -24.95
N ARG A 604 -33.33 1.64 -26.06
CA ARG A 604 -32.05 1.29 -26.72
C ARG A 604 -31.56 2.43 -27.59
N VAL A 605 -30.27 2.72 -27.53
CA VAL A 605 -29.59 3.72 -28.36
C VAL A 605 -28.63 2.99 -29.30
N ARG A 606 -28.71 3.34 -30.58
CA ARG A 606 -27.77 2.85 -31.60
C ARG A 606 -26.56 3.77 -31.64
N CYS A 607 -25.39 3.19 -31.42
CA CYS A 607 -24.10 3.88 -31.48
C CYS A 607 -23.24 3.28 -32.59
N GLU A 608 -22.43 4.12 -33.24
CA GLU A 608 -21.52 3.69 -34.31
C GLU A 608 -20.12 3.47 -33.73
N PHE A 609 -19.36 2.56 -34.33
CA PHE A 609 -17.95 2.34 -34.01
C PHE A 609 -17.11 2.26 -35.28
N ASP A 610 -15.83 2.62 -35.13
CA ASP A 610 -14.86 2.60 -36.22
C ASP A 610 -13.53 1.98 -35.76
N THR A 611 -12.65 1.76 -36.73
CA THR A 611 -11.27 1.34 -36.50
C THR A 611 -10.39 2.54 -36.15
N ILE A 612 -9.38 2.32 -35.30
CA ILE A 612 -8.37 3.36 -35.00
C ILE A 612 -7.68 3.81 -36.29
N ASP A 613 -7.34 2.90 -37.20
CA ASP A 613 -6.69 3.22 -38.48
C ASP A 613 -7.53 4.19 -39.33
N ALA A 614 -8.84 3.97 -39.41
CA ALA A 614 -9.76 4.87 -40.11
C ALA A 614 -9.84 6.26 -39.47
N LEU A 615 -9.89 6.33 -38.14
CA LEU A 615 -9.98 7.60 -37.42
C LEU A 615 -8.68 8.39 -37.52
N VAL A 616 -7.54 7.71 -37.42
CA VAL A 616 -6.22 8.30 -37.64
C VAL A 616 -6.12 8.90 -39.04
N ALA A 617 -6.58 8.18 -40.07
CA ALA A 617 -6.60 8.69 -41.43
C ALA A 617 -7.58 9.87 -41.60
N ARG A 618 -8.79 9.78 -41.01
CA ARG A 618 -9.84 10.81 -41.11
C ARG A 618 -9.41 12.15 -40.53
N HIS A 619 -8.73 12.13 -39.39
CA HIS A 619 -8.31 13.33 -38.66
C HIS A 619 -6.86 13.75 -38.95
N ASP A 620 -6.20 13.06 -39.88
CA ASP A 620 -4.78 13.24 -40.22
C ASP A 620 -3.89 13.22 -38.96
N LEU A 621 -4.07 12.20 -38.12
CA LEU A 621 -3.36 12.08 -36.85
C LEU A 621 -2.00 11.41 -37.02
N ARG A 622 -1.07 11.76 -36.13
CA ARG A 622 0.22 11.10 -35.95
C ARG A 622 0.37 10.65 -34.50
N PRO A 623 -0.29 9.55 -34.09
CA PRO A 623 -0.38 9.20 -32.68
C PRO A 623 0.98 8.90 -32.05
N ALA A 624 1.31 9.58 -30.95
CA ALA A 624 2.41 9.23 -30.07
C ALA A 624 1.94 8.42 -28.86
N LEU A 625 0.65 8.52 -28.50
CA LEU A 625 0.03 7.81 -27.39
C LEU A 625 -1.38 7.34 -27.80
N ILE A 626 -1.72 6.11 -27.44
CA ILE A 626 -3.09 5.59 -27.46
C ILE A 626 -3.41 5.12 -26.04
N LYS A 627 -4.44 5.71 -25.43
CA LYS A 627 -5.02 5.25 -24.17
C LYS A 627 -6.35 4.57 -24.45
N LEU A 628 -6.58 3.41 -23.87
CA LEU A 628 -7.80 2.60 -24.04
C LEU A 628 -8.35 2.20 -22.68
N ASP A 629 -9.60 2.58 -22.44
CA ASP A 629 -10.39 2.25 -21.25
C ASP A 629 -11.85 2.07 -21.67
N ILE A 630 -12.09 1.01 -22.46
CA ILE A 630 -13.34 0.81 -23.23
C ILE A 630 -14.13 -0.40 -22.75
N GLU A 631 -13.99 -0.72 -21.46
CA GLU A 631 -14.86 -1.65 -20.74
C GLU A 631 -14.85 -3.08 -21.30
N GLY A 632 -13.69 -3.56 -21.79
CA GLY A 632 -13.50 -4.96 -22.23
C GLY A 632 -13.46 -5.16 -23.74
N LEU A 633 -13.20 -4.09 -24.51
CA LEU A 633 -13.03 -4.11 -25.97
C LEU A 633 -11.64 -3.64 -26.41
N GLU A 634 -10.71 -3.50 -25.46
CA GLU A 634 -9.37 -2.96 -25.67
C GLU A 634 -8.62 -3.75 -26.76
N LYS A 635 -8.74 -5.07 -26.76
CA LYS A 635 -8.16 -5.94 -27.79
C LYS A 635 -8.74 -5.66 -29.18
N GLU A 636 -10.06 -5.58 -29.31
CA GLU A 636 -10.74 -5.31 -30.59
C GLU A 636 -10.37 -3.93 -31.14
N ALA A 637 -10.33 -2.90 -30.29
CA ALA A 637 -9.86 -1.59 -30.69
C ALA A 637 -8.42 -1.61 -31.23
N LEU A 638 -7.53 -2.38 -30.60
CA LEU A 638 -6.14 -2.55 -31.08
C LEU A 638 -6.06 -3.36 -32.37
N LEU A 639 -6.91 -4.37 -32.57
CA LEU A 639 -7.01 -5.10 -33.83
C LEU A 639 -7.40 -4.17 -35.00
N GLY A 640 -8.18 -3.12 -34.74
CA GLY A 640 -8.47 -2.04 -35.68
C GLY A 640 -7.38 -0.96 -35.82
N ALA A 641 -6.19 -1.17 -35.24
CA ALA A 641 -5.10 -0.19 -35.19
C ALA A 641 -3.80 -0.69 -35.84
N VAL A 642 -3.83 -1.78 -36.61
CA VAL A 642 -2.62 -2.47 -37.08
C VAL A 642 -1.74 -1.56 -37.94
N GLU A 643 -2.32 -0.77 -38.83
CA GLU A 643 -1.55 0.15 -39.67
C GLU A 643 -0.92 1.27 -38.84
N THR A 644 -1.68 1.82 -37.89
CA THR A 644 -1.25 2.87 -36.95
C THR A 644 -0.10 2.38 -36.07
N LEU A 645 -0.22 1.17 -35.50
CA LEU A 645 0.80 0.54 -34.66
C LEU A 645 2.09 0.31 -35.44
N ARG A 646 2.00 -0.23 -36.68
CA ARG A 646 3.15 -0.46 -37.55
C ARG A 646 3.83 0.83 -37.97
N ARG A 647 3.06 1.87 -38.29
CA ARG A 647 3.55 3.13 -38.84
C ARG A 647 4.14 4.05 -37.79
N TYR A 648 3.44 4.26 -36.67
CA TYR A 648 3.78 5.31 -35.70
C TYR A 648 4.40 4.76 -34.41
N ARG A 649 4.21 3.47 -34.11
CA ARG A 649 4.64 2.83 -32.86
C ARG A 649 4.35 3.71 -31.63
N PRO A 650 3.07 4.07 -31.41
CA PRO A 650 2.68 4.89 -30.26
C PRO A 650 2.96 4.14 -28.96
N ALA A 651 3.18 4.87 -27.87
CA ALA A 651 3.03 4.29 -26.54
C ALA A 651 1.56 3.94 -26.30
N LEU A 652 1.29 2.88 -25.54
CA LEU A 652 -0.06 2.40 -25.24
C LEU A 652 -0.27 2.37 -23.73
N ILE A 653 -1.39 2.93 -23.27
CA ILE A 653 -1.94 2.73 -21.93
C ILE A 653 -3.23 1.94 -22.13
N VAL A 654 -3.26 0.69 -21.69
CA VAL A 654 -4.40 -0.19 -21.93
C VAL A 654 -4.96 -0.67 -20.61
N SER A 655 -6.20 -0.32 -20.28
CA SER A 655 -6.92 -0.91 -19.15
C SER A 655 -7.16 -2.40 -19.44
N VAL A 656 -6.77 -3.27 -18.51
CA VAL A 656 -6.77 -4.73 -18.73
C VAL A 656 -7.53 -5.48 -17.64
N TYR A 657 -8.38 -4.79 -16.87
CA TYR A 657 -9.12 -5.39 -15.77
C TYR A 657 -10.58 -5.75 -16.13
N HIS A 658 -11.15 -5.11 -17.16
CA HIS A 658 -12.54 -5.30 -17.56
C HIS A 658 -12.85 -6.71 -18.08
N HIS A 659 -12.00 -7.22 -18.98
CA HIS A 659 -12.18 -8.53 -19.59
C HIS A 659 -10.85 -9.33 -19.64
N PRO A 660 -10.87 -10.65 -19.34
CA PRO A 660 -9.67 -11.48 -19.29
C PRO A 660 -8.88 -11.57 -20.59
N LYS A 661 -9.55 -11.46 -21.75
CA LYS A 661 -8.89 -11.41 -23.07
C LYS A 661 -7.91 -10.23 -23.18
N ASP A 662 -8.24 -9.08 -22.61
CA ASP A 662 -7.39 -7.89 -22.71
C ASP A 662 -6.11 -8.09 -21.88
N PHE A 663 -6.25 -8.72 -20.72
CA PHE A 663 -5.14 -9.09 -19.86
C PHE A 663 -4.23 -10.17 -20.45
N LEU A 664 -4.80 -11.25 -20.99
CA LEU A 664 -4.05 -12.45 -21.38
C LEU A 664 -3.57 -12.42 -22.83
N GLU A 665 -4.27 -11.72 -23.73
CA GLU A 665 -4.10 -11.92 -25.18
C GLU A 665 -3.53 -10.70 -25.91
N ILE A 666 -3.66 -9.48 -25.38
CA ILE A 666 -3.13 -8.28 -26.05
C ILE A 666 -1.61 -8.33 -26.15
N LYS A 667 -0.89 -8.66 -25.08
CA LYS A 667 0.58 -8.74 -25.11
C LYS A 667 1.08 -9.78 -26.13
N PRO A 668 0.67 -11.06 -26.08
CA PRO A 668 1.09 -12.05 -27.07
C PRO A 668 0.77 -11.65 -28.51
N TRP A 669 -0.40 -11.02 -28.73
CA TRP A 669 -0.77 -10.51 -30.04
C TRP A 669 0.13 -9.34 -30.48
N LEU A 670 0.41 -8.35 -29.63
CA LEU A 670 1.34 -7.26 -29.94
C LEU A 670 2.76 -7.77 -30.22
N GLU A 671 3.21 -8.79 -29.49
CA GLU A 671 4.51 -9.46 -29.75
C GLU A 671 4.53 -10.11 -31.14
N SER A 672 3.41 -10.68 -31.60
CA SER A 672 3.29 -11.29 -32.94
C SER A 672 3.42 -10.28 -34.09
N LEU A 673 3.24 -8.98 -33.82
CA LEU A 673 3.48 -7.92 -34.80
C LEU A 673 4.97 -7.55 -34.95
N GLU A 674 5.84 -8.12 -34.12
CA GLU A 674 7.31 -7.92 -34.14
C GLU A 674 7.73 -6.45 -34.04
N LEU A 675 6.94 -5.63 -33.35
CA LEU A 675 7.16 -4.17 -33.25
C LEU A 675 8.20 -3.76 -32.20
N GLY A 676 8.73 -4.70 -31.42
CA GLY A 676 9.76 -4.44 -30.41
C GLY A 676 9.28 -3.66 -29.18
N TYR A 677 8.02 -3.84 -28.79
CA TYR A 677 7.46 -3.23 -27.59
C TYR A 677 8.05 -3.81 -26.29
N TYR A 678 8.29 -2.94 -25.31
CA TYR A 678 8.37 -3.30 -23.91
C TYR A 678 6.98 -3.29 -23.27
N PHE A 679 6.77 -4.17 -22.31
CA PHE A 679 5.50 -4.34 -21.60
C PHE A 679 5.73 -4.17 -20.10
N SER A 680 4.86 -3.42 -19.43
CA SER A 680 4.86 -3.30 -17.97
C SER A 680 3.43 -3.20 -17.44
N PHE A 681 3.17 -3.79 -16.29
CA PHE A 681 1.86 -3.74 -15.64
C PHE A 681 1.92 -2.77 -14.46
N LYS A 682 0.91 -1.91 -14.34
CA LYS A 682 0.81 -0.89 -13.28
C LYS A 682 -0.60 -0.85 -12.73
N ARG A 683 -0.73 -0.55 -11.44
CA ARG A 683 -1.99 -0.18 -10.81
C ARG A 683 -1.96 1.34 -10.61
N LEU A 684 -2.94 2.03 -11.17
CA LEU A 684 -3.04 3.49 -11.05
C LEU A 684 -3.75 3.89 -9.76
N ASP A 685 -4.74 3.10 -9.35
CA ASP A 685 -5.43 3.20 -8.07
C ASP A 685 -4.93 2.10 -7.11
N LEU A 686 -4.40 2.52 -5.98
CA LEU A 686 -3.95 1.66 -4.88
C LEU A 686 -5.06 1.42 -3.85
N GLN A 687 -6.21 2.06 -3.91
CA GLN A 687 -7.38 1.78 -3.06
C GLN A 687 -8.24 0.64 -3.62
N SER A 688 -8.19 0.43 -4.94
CA SER A 688 -8.87 -0.67 -5.64
C SER A 688 -7.90 -1.80 -5.99
N PRO A 689 -8.07 -3.02 -5.46
CA PRO A 689 -7.13 -4.13 -5.69
C PRO A 689 -7.07 -4.62 -7.14
N VAL A 690 -8.03 -4.19 -7.97
CA VAL A 690 -8.31 -4.76 -9.29
C VAL A 690 -8.72 -3.74 -10.35
N ALA A 691 -9.46 -2.68 -9.98
CA ALA A 691 -9.72 -1.60 -10.93
C ALA A 691 -8.43 -0.84 -11.24
N ASP A 692 -8.42 -0.15 -12.37
CA ASP A 692 -7.34 0.75 -12.80
C ASP A 692 -5.97 0.05 -12.95
N MET A 693 -5.99 -1.26 -13.21
CA MET A 693 -4.80 -1.96 -13.66
C MET A 693 -4.61 -1.76 -15.16
N VAL A 694 -3.49 -1.16 -15.52
CA VAL A 694 -3.12 -0.86 -16.90
C VAL A 694 -1.89 -1.66 -17.33
N MET A 695 -1.89 -2.05 -18.59
CA MET A 695 -0.71 -2.51 -19.31
C MET A 695 -0.14 -1.34 -20.11
N LEU A 696 1.10 -0.99 -19.80
CA LEU A 696 1.89 -0.03 -20.55
C LEU A 696 2.68 -0.76 -21.62
N CYS A 697 2.54 -0.32 -22.87
CA CYS A 697 3.36 -0.81 -23.98
C CYS A 697 4.10 0.37 -24.60
N TYR A 698 5.42 0.29 -24.73
CA TYR A 698 6.19 1.33 -25.44
C TYR A 698 7.36 0.75 -26.25
N PRO A 699 7.68 1.29 -27.44
CA PRO A 699 8.80 0.81 -28.24
C PRO A 699 10.16 1.16 -27.60
N ARG A 700 11.21 0.42 -27.97
CA ARG A 700 12.57 0.74 -27.52
C ARG A 700 13.07 2.05 -28.14
N LEU A 701 13.66 2.93 -27.33
CA LEU A 701 14.14 4.23 -27.81
C LEU A 701 15.25 4.14 -28.85
N ASP A 702 16.11 3.13 -28.76
CA ASP A 702 17.17 2.84 -29.74
C ASP A 702 16.63 2.37 -31.10
N THR A 703 15.43 1.78 -31.14
CA THR A 703 14.77 1.31 -32.36
C THR A 703 13.94 2.37 -33.09
N LEU A 704 13.82 3.57 -32.50
CA LEU A 704 13.00 4.65 -33.04
C LEU A 704 13.73 5.60 -33.98
N GLY A 705 15.05 5.43 -34.14
CA GLY A 705 15.86 6.23 -35.06
C GLY A 705 15.99 7.69 -34.63
N VAL A 706 17.23 8.17 -34.63
CA VAL A 706 17.49 9.59 -34.82
C VAL A 706 16.94 9.94 -36.20
N GLY A 707 15.70 10.43 -36.24
CA GLY A 707 15.18 11.08 -37.43
C GLY A 707 16.13 12.23 -37.76
N GLU A 708 16.67 12.19 -38.96
CA GLU A 708 17.45 13.25 -39.57
C GLU A 708 16.85 14.61 -39.20
N SER A 709 17.74 15.49 -38.74
CA SER A 709 17.51 16.93 -38.70
C SER A 709 16.78 17.37 -39.96
N ALA A 710 15.52 17.76 -39.83
CA ALA A 710 14.86 18.58 -40.83
C ALA A 710 15.55 19.95 -40.82
N SER A 711 16.44 20.12 -41.79
CA SER A 711 16.79 21.43 -42.36
C SER A 711 15.58 22.10 -42.97
#